data_AF-A0A937WQ16-F1
#
_entry.id   AF-A0A937WQ16-F1
#
_cell.length_a   1.000
_cell.length_b   1.000
_cell.length_c   1.000
_cell.angle_alpha   90.00
_cell.angle_beta   90.00
_cell.angle_gamma   90.00
#
_symmetry.space_group_name_H-M   'P 1'
#
loop_
_entity.id
_entity.type
_entity.pdbx_description
1 polymer ?
#
loop_
_entity_poly.entity_id
_entity_poly.type
_entity_poly.pdbx_seq_one_letter_code
_entity_poly.pdbx_strand_id
1 'polypeptide(L)'
;MNERKNSKIQPCNKPLGEPGLMAKYRHEKGDEMPGSVVKTLTLTLGSVEERGGMEYQWLSLYATKANEEKFSVWLLSRTYPPQTLAAACKTTARYILQEGDSEPLEFRDRFTGEAVLPVLGAWRYLIPRAAEDIPPGAIFPPKAKYLGHSYLLDSLDDSAVVAEPPVAKILELLPDVLIGTAHNTRQKDETRRYDGSDYELVRLTQDDYNEMIAAGINCLRVDAEQARWIARCNVFYWGIGGNDVSYPECLYRSNYLGPGIFLDEPAVCTRDHVIRPKLEKDEEFRKTLTPQIVLEEFQHYFRRAKYEGAPTSLLKGLAARPDVDLGDMEFLQQNLFSWETMISSAVYQLKEGEGGPPSAMVFEPPGRVGTLRTLPEINMTYGCQIPIDNPKDLADILYGFLRGAARLADKSWGMSIYGQVDRADAFWFQTHAYDLGARFFFYWDAYELACVPYNEYLALSRNLRAHVESHPHRELKKLKEAGEVAILFPPGYNLGHVHLGRGNLWGLGELNLERYNQEGVKYRVVMSNFFTEIERCIRLGIAYDLLWDLEGLNLSGYREVVRIREDGKVEVNESGKQFLHEGGRTPIRPSGKPPQLTVELSNNERKAPLEITARATIVEKSSWVYYTVGADAQGIYRNNMVLWELFGPGEEDYRFLNWERPKTHFGGDDSIYTVEINFRIEQSGNYRLRAATVDMAGRTTVVWNNITVKN
;
A
#
# COMPACT_ATOMS: atom_id res chain seq x y z
N MET A 1 -10.09 -39.71 5.55
CA MET A 1 -9.48 -40.18 6.82
C MET A 1 -8.00 -40.36 6.58
N ASN A 2 -7.20 -39.34 6.87
CA ASN A 2 -5.73 -39.39 6.97
C ASN A 2 -5.32 -38.09 7.66
N GLU A 3 -5.24 -38.15 8.98
CA GLU A 3 -4.85 -37.06 9.85
C GLU A 3 -3.37 -36.72 9.62
N ARG A 4 -3.10 -35.54 9.02
CA ARG A 4 -1.80 -34.89 9.16
C ARG A 4 -1.68 -34.44 10.61
N LYS A 5 -0.86 -35.14 11.39
CA LYS A 5 -0.43 -34.69 12.72
C LYS A 5 0.29 -33.35 12.57
N ASN A 6 -0.41 -32.26 12.88
CA ASN A 6 0.21 -31.02 13.32
C ASN A 6 1.07 -31.34 14.55
N SER A 7 2.38 -31.31 14.41
CA SER A 7 3.29 -31.32 15.56
C SER A 7 3.08 -30.03 16.33
N LYS A 8 2.31 -30.13 17.43
CA LYS A 8 2.31 -29.09 18.46
C LYS A 8 3.74 -28.98 18.99
N ILE A 9 4.40 -27.87 18.69
CA ILE A 9 5.66 -27.48 19.33
C ILE A 9 5.35 -27.32 20.81
N GLN A 10 5.77 -28.30 21.61
CA GLN A 10 5.75 -28.20 23.06
C GLN A 10 6.86 -27.22 23.46
N PRO A 11 6.59 -26.20 24.31
CA PRO A 11 7.65 -25.29 24.74
C PRO A 11 8.64 -26.08 25.59
N CYS A 12 9.83 -26.31 25.05
CA CYS A 12 10.93 -26.87 25.81
C CYS A 12 11.52 -25.73 26.65
N ASN A 13 11.20 -25.69 27.94
CA ASN A 13 11.82 -24.78 28.92
C ASN A 13 13.21 -25.28 29.31
N LYS A 14 14.06 -25.62 28.34
CA LYS A 14 15.44 -26.01 28.61
C LYS A 14 16.37 -25.18 27.73
N PRO A 15 17.58 -24.86 28.21
CA PRO A 15 18.62 -24.28 27.39
C PRO A 15 18.84 -25.14 26.14
N LEU A 16 19.33 -24.51 25.08
CA LEU A 16 19.71 -25.19 23.84
C LEU A 16 20.69 -26.31 24.20
N GLY A 17 21.76 -25.99 24.92
CA GLY A 17 22.79 -26.92 25.38
C GLY A 17 23.68 -26.30 26.45
N GLU A 18 24.77 -26.97 26.79
CA GLU A 18 25.72 -26.50 27.81
C GLU A 18 26.35 -25.15 27.42
N PRO A 19 26.32 -24.13 28.30
CA PRO A 19 27.04 -22.88 28.08
C PRO A 19 28.54 -23.13 27.86
N GLY A 20 29.12 -22.45 26.87
CA GLY A 20 30.52 -22.60 26.47
C GLY A 20 30.76 -23.63 25.36
N LEU A 21 29.75 -24.42 24.98
CA LEU A 21 29.83 -25.34 23.84
C LEU A 21 30.03 -24.55 22.54
N MET A 22 31.07 -24.90 21.79
CA MET A 22 31.52 -24.20 20.59
C MET A 22 31.68 -25.19 19.43
N ALA A 23 31.09 -24.86 18.29
CA ALA A 23 31.27 -25.60 17.05
C ALA A 23 31.96 -24.73 16.00
N LYS A 24 33.11 -25.19 15.51
CA LYS A 24 33.85 -24.55 14.41
C LYS A 24 33.58 -25.28 13.13
N TYR A 25 33.28 -24.50 12.09
CA TYR A 25 32.95 -24.99 10.76
C TYR A 25 33.91 -24.38 9.75
N ARG A 26 34.28 -25.19 8.76
CA ARG A 26 35.05 -24.76 7.58
C ARG A 26 34.25 -24.98 6.31
N HIS A 27 34.43 -24.09 5.34
CA HIS A 27 33.79 -24.21 4.05
C HIS A 27 34.21 -25.51 3.33
N GLU A 28 33.25 -26.20 2.68
CA GLU A 28 33.49 -27.53 2.09
C GLU A 28 34.49 -27.51 0.91
N LYS A 29 34.56 -26.41 0.15
CA LYS A 29 35.41 -26.30 -1.07
C LYS A 29 36.89 -25.94 -0.82
N GLY A 30 37.34 -25.66 0.42
CA GLY A 30 38.73 -25.28 0.70
C GLY A 30 39.02 -23.78 0.51
N ASP A 31 40.25 -23.41 0.12
CA ASP A 31 40.79 -22.03 0.22
C ASP A 31 40.55 -21.10 -1.00
N GLU A 32 40.22 -21.64 -2.19
CA GLU A 32 39.93 -20.82 -3.37
C GLU A 32 38.46 -20.41 -3.43
N MET A 33 38.15 -19.23 -2.89
CA MET A 33 36.79 -18.67 -2.85
C MET A 33 36.80 -17.16 -3.11
N PRO A 34 35.71 -16.60 -3.67
CA PRO A 34 35.54 -15.15 -3.75
C PRO A 34 35.63 -14.48 -2.37
N GLY A 35 36.16 -13.27 -2.34
CA GLY A 35 36.57 -12.61 -1.09
C GLY A 35 35.48 -12.47 -0.04
N SER A 36 34.22 -12.31 -0.44
CA SER A 36 33.10 -12.12 0.49
C SER A 36 32.47 -13.43 1.00
N VAL A 37 32.91 -14.60 0.50
CA VAL A 37 32.42 -15.90 0.97
C VAL A 37 32.97 -16.17 2.37
N VAL A 38 32.11 -16.66 3.27
CA VAL A 38 32.53 -17.06 4.62
C VAL A 38 33.38 -18.32 4.52
N LYS A 39 34.65 -18.21 4.94
CA LYS A 39 35.63 -19.30 4.92
C LYS A 39 35.49 -20.19 6.15
N THR A 40 35.34 -19.57 7.32
CA THR A 40 35.13 -20.26 8.59
C THR A 40 34.04 -19.57 9.39
N LEU A 41 33.29 -20.35 10.16
CA LEU A 41 32.35 -19.83 11.12
C LEU A 41 32.42 -20.59 12.44
N THR A 42 32.13 -19.91 13.53
CA THR A 42 32.07 -20.48 14.88
C THR A 42 30.71 -20.17 15.48
N LEU A 43 30.00 -21.22 15.89
CA LEU A 43 28.79 -21.11 16.70
C LEU A 43 29.13 -21.37 18.16
N THR A 44 28.64 -20.54 19.08
CA THR A 44 28.84 -20.76 20.52
C THR A 44 27.52 -20.59 21.27
N LEU A 45 27.28 -21.48 22.23
CA LEU A 45 26.19 -21.34 23.19
C LEU A 45 26.69 -20.55 24.39
N GLY A 46 26.07 -19.40 24.64
CA GLY A 46 26.43 -18.51 25.73
C GLY A 46 25.64 -18.79 27.02
N SER A 47 25.62 -17.79 27.89
CA SER A 47 24.90 -17.78 29.15
C SER A 47 23.38 -17.88 28.93
N VAL A 48 22.69 -18.40 29.96
CA VAL A 48 21.23 -18.50 29.99
C VAL A 48 20.69 -17.32 30.81
N GLU A 49 19.71 -16.60 30.27
CA GLU A 49 19.00 -15.53 30.93
C GLU A 49 17.54 -15.95 31.19
N GLU A 50 17.04 -15.68 32.40
CA GLU A 50 15.61 -15.82 32.70
C GLU A 50 14.88 -14.50 32.41
N ARG A 51 13.85 -14.56 31.57
CA ARG A 51 13.00 -13.40 31.23
C ARG A 51 11.54 -13.82 31.26
N GLY A 52 10.75 -13.19 32.15
CA GLY A 52 9.32 -13.47 32.26
C GLY A 52 8.99 -14.93 32.60
N GLY A 53 9.83 -15.59 33.41
CA GLY A 53 9.69 -17.01 33.77
C GLY A 53 10.02 -18.00 32.65
N MET A 54 10.65 -17.53 31.58
CA MET A 54 11.14 -18.35 30.46
C MET A 54 12.66 -18.23 30.36
N GLU A 55 13.33 -19.34 30.09
CA GLU A 55 14.77 -19.36 29.84
C GLU A 55 15.06 -18.99 28.38
N TYR A 56 16.04 -18.13 28.18
CA TYR A 56 16.61 -17.77 26.89
C TYR A 56 18.10 -18.05 26.93
N GLN A 57 18.69 -18.52 25.83
CA GLN A 57 20.12 -18.74 25.75
C GLN A 57 20.73 -17.91 24.63
N TRP A 58 21.91 -17.37 24.88
CA TRP A 58 22.71 -16.71 23.86
C TRP A 58 23.22 -17.72 22.83
N LEU A 59 23.02 -17.39 21.55
CA LEU A 59 23.66 -18.02 20.41
C LEU A 59 24.51 -16.96 19.71
N SER A 60 25.81 -17.18 19.62
CA SER A 60 26.72 -16.30 18.89
C SER A 60 27.24 -16.99 17.64
N LEU A 61 27.29 -16.24 16.54
CA LEU A 61 27.89 -16.62 15.27
C LEU A 61 29.05 -15.67 14.99
N TYR A 62 30.25 -16.21 14.87
CA TYR A 62 31.44 -15.49 14.42
C TYR A 62 31.83 -15.99 13.04
N ALA A 63 31.93 -15.11 12.06
CA ALA A 63 32.26 -15.48 10.68
C ALA A 63 33.53 -14.77 10.22
N THR A 64 34.40 -15.51 9.53
CA THR A 64 35.58 -14.96 8.83
C THR A 64 35.44 -15.23 7.35
N LYS A 65 35.51 -14.17 6.54
CA LYS A 65 35.42 -14.23 5.07
C LYS A 65 36.75 -14.64 4.46
N ALA A 66 36.75 -15.03 3.20
CA ALA A 66 37.97 -15.44 2.47
C ALA A 66 38.99 -14.29 2.34
N ASN A 67 38.53 -13.04 2.37
CA ASN A 67 39.38 -11.84 2.44
C ASN A 67 39.80 -11.45 3.87
N GLU A 68 39.61 -12.32 4.87
CA GLU A 68 39.92 -12.13 6.30
C GLU A 68 39.06 -11.09 7.05
N GLU A 69 38.14 -10.40 6.37
CA GLU A 69 37.14 -9.57 7.04
C GLU A 69 36.19 -10.43 7.89
N LYS A 70 35.67 -9.85 8.97
CA LYS A 70 34.89 -10.57 9.97
C LYS A 70 33.57 -9.88 10.25
N PHE A 71 32.60 -10.64 10.73
CA PHE A 71 31.40 -10.12 11.35
C PHE A 71 30.89 -11.10 12.40
N SER A 72 30.06 -10.58 13.30
CA SER A 72 29.52 -11.36 14.41
C SER A 72 28.05 -11.04 14.66
N VAL A 73 27.29 -12.06 15.06
CA VAL A 73 25.86 -11.94 15.36
C VAL A 73 25.58 -12.63 16.68
N TRP A 74 24.78 -12.00 17.54
CA TRP A 74 24.30 -12.59 18.79
C TRP A 74 22.78 -12.56 18.85
N LEU A 75 22.19 -13.69 19.23
CA LEU A 75 20.76 -13.84 19.44
C LEU A 75 20.51 -14.38 20.84
N LEU A 76 19.66 -13.71 21.61
CA LEU A 76 19.11 -14.27 22.84
C LEU A 76 17.78 -14.93 22.50
N SER A 77 17.71 -16.26 22.48
CA SER A 77 16.54 -16.98 21.98
C SER A 77 16.13 -18.14 22.88
N ARG A 78 14.83 -18.43 22.94
CA ARG A 78 14.27 -19.59 23.67
C ARG A 78 14.53 -20.92 22.98
N THR A 79 14.66 -20.88 21.67
CA THR A 79 14.90 -22.06 20.83
C THR A 79 15.97 -21.73 19.81
N TYR A 80 16.55 -22.76 19.19
CA TYR A 80 17.39 -22.52 18.02
C TYR A 80 16.58 -21.71 17.00
N PRO A 81 17.13 -20.65 16.39
CA PRO A 81 16.35 -19.71 15.59
C PRO A 81 15.50 -20.41 14.51
N PRO A 82 14.17 -20.30 14.57
CA PRO A 82 13.27 -20.92 13.59
C PRO A 82 13.59 -20.52 12.15
N GLN A 83 13.22 -21.38 11.19
CA GLN A 83 13.48 -21.13 9.77
C GLN A 83 12.66 -19.98 9.20
N THR A 84 11.46 -19.74 9.73
CA THR A 84 10.62 -18.62 9.31
C THR A 84 10.84 -17.41 10.20
N LEU A 85 10.91 -16.23 9.59
CA LEU A 85 11.09 -14.96 10.30
C LEU A 85 10.00 -14.73 11.34
N ALA A 86 8.73 -14.97 10.96
CA ALA A 86 7.59 -14.79 11.86
C ALA A 86 7.64 -15.67 13.12
N ALA A 87 8.21 -16.88 13.03
CA ALA A 87 8.43 -17.71 14.22
C ALA A 87 9.63 -17.23 15.03
N ALA A 88 10.70 -16.80 14.37
CA ALA A 88 11.89 -16.26 15.04
C ALA A 88 11.61 -14.99 15.83
N CYS A 89 10.79 -14.07 15.33
CA CYS A 89 10.37 -12.87 16.08
C CYS A 89 9.68 -13.23 17.41
N LYS A 90 9.01 -14.39 17.50
CA LYS A 90 8.35 -14.84 18.74
C LYS A 90 9.31 -15.48 19.75
N THR A 91 10.48 -15.91 19.33
CA THR A 91 11.43 -16.68 20.17
C THR A 91 12.67 -15.90 20.53
N THR A 92 13.04 -14.89 19.74
CA THR A 92 14.23 -14.07 19.93
C THR A 92 13.90 -12.81 20.72
N ALA A 93 14.58 -12.60 21.84
CA ALA A 93 14.40 -11.44 22.71
C ALA A 93 15.45 -10.34 22.52
N ARG A 94 16.65 -10.66 22.00
CA ARG A 94 17.70 -9.69 21.67
C ARG A 94 18.41 -10.11 20.39
N TYR A 95 18.83 -9.12 19.60
CA TYR A 95 19.52 -9.32 18.32
C TYR A 95 20.60 -8.25 18.13
N ILE A 96 21.86 -8.70 18.03
CA ILE A 96 23.04 -7.83 17.95
C ILE A 96 23.86 -8.19 16.71
N LEU A 97 24.33 -7.18 15.99
CA LEU A 97 25.23 -7.32 14.84
C LEU A 97 26.51 -6.51 15.08
N GLN A 98 27.65 -7.08 14.74
CA GLN A 98 28.93 -6.39 14.62
C GLN A 98 29.53 -6.62 13.22
N GLU A 99 29.76 -5.52 12.49
CA GLU A 99 30.33 -5.52 11.14
C GLU A 99 31.81 -5.12 11.22
N GLY A 100 32.73 -6.06 10.95
CA GLY A 100 34.17 -5.84 11.17
C GLY A 100 34.48 -5.49 12.62
N ASP A 101 35.35 -4.50 12.81
CA ASP A 101 35.70 -3.93 14.11
C ASP A 101 34.80 -2.76 14.52
N SER A 102 33.68 -2.54 13.82
CA SER A 102 32.73 -1.48 14.17
C SER A 102 32.11 -1.71 15.55
N GLU A 103 31.68 -0.64 16.21
CA GLU A 103 30.90 -0.75 17.45
C GLU A 103 29.61 -1.56 17.17
N PRO A 104 29.34 -2.65 17.93
CA PRO A 104 28.16 -3.50 17.80
C PRO A 104 26.85 -2.72 17.92
N LEU A 105 25.85 -3.15 17.16
CA LEU A 105 24.51 -2.56 17.12
C LEU A 105 23.48 -3.57 17.62
N GLU A 106 22.63 -3.16 18.55
CA GLU A 106 21.46 -3.91 18.99
C GLU A 106 20.20 -3.25 18.44
N PHE A 107 19.33 -4.02 17.79
CA PHE A 107 18.12 -3.49 17.15
C PHE A 107 16.89 -3.81 18.01
N ARG A 108 16.27 -2.78 18.57
CA ARG A 108 15.13 -2.92 19.49
C ARG A 108 13.93 -2.13 19.01
N ASP A 109 12.75 -2.69 19.19
CA ASP A 109 11.51 -1.94 19.09
C ASP A 109 11.48 -0.89 20.21
N ARG A 110 11.18 0.35 19.85
CA ARG A 110 11.20 1.50 20.75
C ARG A 110 10.20 1.38 21.90
N PHE A 111 9.06 0.74 21.69
CA PHE A 111 7.97 0.67 22.67
C PHE A 111 7.94 -0.66 23.42
N THR A 112 8.23 -1.78 22.75
CA THR A 112 8.18 -3.11 23.38
C THR A 112 9.54 -3.56 23.92
N GLY A 113 10.64 -2.99 23.40
CA GLY A 113 12.00 -3.43 23.71
C GLY A 113 12.36 -4.79 23.10
N GLU A 114 11.48 -5.38 22.30
CA GLU A 114 11.71 -6.66 21.61
C GLU A 114 12.72 -6.51 20.48
N ALA A 115 13.34 -7.62 20.07
CA ALA A 115 14.31 -7.63 18.99
C ALA A 115 13.65 -7.33 17.63
N VAL A 116 14.21 -6.39 16.87
CA VAL A 116 13.85 -6.19 15.46
C VAL A 116 14.81 -7.02 14.61
N LEU A 117 14.26 -7.94 13.83
CA LEU A 117 15.03 -8.88 13.00
C LEU A 117 15.06 -8.42 11.52
N PRO A 118 16.07 -8.84 10.72
CA PRO A 118 16.17 -8.46 9.31
C PRO A 118 15.02 -8.98 8.45
N VAL A 119 14.43 -8.08 7.65
CA VAL A 119 13.17 -8.33 6.91
C VAL A 119 13.35 -8.51 5.39
N LEU A 120 14.60 -8.54 4.89
CA LEU A 120 14.88 -8.62 3.45
C LEU A 120 14.40 -9.92 2.79
N GLY A 121 14.18 -11.00 3.55
CA GLY A 121 13.80 -12.32 3.01
C GLY A 121 14.91 -13.38 3.09
N ALA A 122 16.13 -12.97 3.44
CA ALA A 122 17.26 -13.88 3.57
C ALA A 122 17.25 -14.74 4.84
N TRP A 123 16.35 -14.50 5.81
CA TRP A 123 16.38 -15.07 7.17
C TRP A 123 16.66 -16.58 7.23
N ARG A 124 16.07 -17.37 6.31
CA ARG A 124 16.29 -18.83 6.25
C ARG A 124 17.75 -19.24 6.05
N TYR A 125 18.57 -18.36 5.47
CA TYR A 125 19.98 -18.54 5.15
C TYR A 125 20.96 -17.93 6.16
N LEU A 126 20.48 -17.07 7.08
CA LEU A 126 21.32 -16.25 7.97
C LEU A 126 21.84 -16.98 9.21
N ILE A 127 21.30 -18.15 9.52
CA ILE A 127 21.74 -18.96 10.67
C ILE A 127 22.13 -20.32 10.10
N PRO A 128 23.30 -20.89 10.43
CA PRO A 128 23.67 -22.22 9.94
C PRO A 128 22.62 -23.27 10.33
N ARG A 129 22.26 -24.15 9.40
CA ARG A 129 21.26 -25.21 9.65
C ARG A 129 21.78 -26.54 9.19
N ALA A 130 21.27 -27.62 9.77
CA ALA A 130 21.62 -28.94 9.31
C ALA A 130 21.24 -29.13 7.83
N ALA A 131 22.16 -29.70 7.04
CA ALA A 131 21.88 -30.08 5.66
C ALA A 131 20.98 -31.32 5.56
N GLU A 132 20.94 -32.12 6.64
CA GLU A 132 20.25 -33.40 6.78
C GLU A 132 19.65 -33.48 8.20
N ASP A 133 18.76 -34.43 8.45
CA ASP A 133 18.22 -34.63 9.80
C ASP A 133 19.36 -34.98 10.79
N ILE A 134 19.43 -34.26 11.91
CA ILE A 134 20.40 -34.53 12.97
C ILE A 134 19.81 -35.43 14.05
N PRO A 135 20.66 -36.23 14.75
CA PRO A 135 20.24 -37.02 15.88
C PRO A 135 19.50 -36.17 16.94
N PRO A 136 18.47 -36.72 17.60
CA PRO A 136 17.77 -36.03 18.68
C PRO A 136 18.74 -35.55 19.76
N GLY A 137 18.71 -34.25 20.06
CA GLY A 137 19.57 -33.62 21.09
C GLY A 137 20.90 -33.06 20.57
N ALA A 138 21.29 -33.34 19.32
CA ALA A 138 22.40 -32.62 18.70
C ALA A 138 21.92 -31.26 18.18
N ILE A 139 22.68 -30.20 18.43
CA ILE A 139 22.37 -28.84 17.95
C ILE A 139 23.28 -28.45 16.79
N PHE A 140 24.54 -28.87 16.86
CA PHE A 140 25.54 -28.58 15.85
C PHE A 140 25.70 -29.78 14.90
N PRO A 141 25.19 -29.69 13.65
CA PRO A 141 25.28 -30.78 12.68
C PRO A 141 26.73 -31.00 12.21
N PRO A 142 27.13 -32.22 11.83
CA PRO A 142 28.41 -32.46 11.16
C PRO A 142 28.55 -31.72 9.83
N LYS A 143 27.43 -31.45 9.14
CA LYS A 143 27.36 -30.67 7.91
C LYS A 143 26.25 -29.62 8.00
N ALA A 144 26.61 -28.36 7.80
CA ALA A 144 25.71 -27.22 7.87
C ALA A 144 25.52 -26.54 6.51
N LYS A 145 24.33 -26.01 6.25
CA LYS A 145 24.00 -25.06 5.18
C LYS A 145 23.93 -23.66 5.75
N TYR A 146 24.62 -22.72 5.11
CA TYR A 146 24.71 -21.33 5.57
C TYR A 146 25.04 -20.40 4.39
N LEU A 147 24.29 -19.30 4.23
CA LEU A 147 24.46 -18.32 3.14
C LEU A 147 24.58 -18.94 1.74
N GLY A 148 23.83 -20.01 1.47
CA GLY A 148 23.85 -20.70 0.18
C GLY A 148 24.92 -21.78 0.02
N HIS A 149 25.79 -21.95 1.02
CA HIS A 149 26.97 -22.81 0.95
C HIS A 149 26.93 -23.95 1.97
N SER A 150 27.80 -24.94 1.75
CA SER A 150 27.96 -26.10 2.63
C SER A 150 29.22 -25.99 3.48
N TYR A 151 29.11 -26.33 4.75
CA TYR A 151 30.20 -26.28 5.73
C TYR A 151 30.31 -27.59 6.47
N LEU A 152 31.54 -28.00 6.78
CA LEU A 152 31.85 -29.20 7.55
C LEU A 152 32.28 -28.80 8.97
N LEU A 153 31.76 -29.51 9.96
CA LEU A 153 32.20 -29.38 11.34
C LEU A 153 33.68 -29.80 11.43
N ASP A 154 34.51 -28.89 11.88
CA ASP A 154 35.95 -29.07 12.04
C ASP A 154 36.29 -29.51 13.47
N SER A 155 35.70 -28.84 14.45
CA SER A 155 35.87 -29.16 15.87
C SER A 155 34.64 -28.80 16.69
N LEU A 156 34.47 -29.54 17.78
CA LEU A 156 33.52 -29.28 18.84
C LEU A 156 34.33 -29.14 20.13
N ASP A 157 34.32 -27.94 20.69
CA ASP A 157 35.10 -27.57 21.87
C ASP A 157 34.16 -27.17 23.00
N ASP A 158 34.54 -27.48 24.25
CA ASP A 158 33.89 -26.96 25.44
C ASP A 158 34.81 -25.92 26.11
N SER A 159 34.34 -24.68 26.20
CA SER A 159 35.05 -23.62 26.92
C SER A 159 34.46 -23.41 28.30
N ALA A 160 35.29 -23.49 29.34
CA ALA A 160 34.89 -23.10 30.70
C ALA A 160 34.61 -21.58 30.80
N VAL A 161 35.11 -20.78 29.86
CA VAL A 161 34.83 -19.35 29.74
C VAL A 161 33.71 -19.16 28.72
N VAL A 162 32.54 -18.79 29.21
CA VAL A 162 31.37 -18.48 28.39
C VAL A 162 31.54 -17.07 27.84
N ALA A 163 31.55 -16.91 26.51
CA ALA A 163 31.64 -15.60 25.88
C ALA A 163 30.30 -14.86 26.06
N GLU A 164 30.32 -13.77 26.82
CA GLU A 164 29.17 -12.88 26.97
C GLU A 164 28.98 -12.01 25.71
N PRO A 165 27.74 -11.61 25.38
CA PRO A 165 27.50 -10.68 24.28
C PRO A 165 28.20 -9.33 24.54
N PRO A 166 28.62 -8.61 23.48
CA PRO A 166 29.30 -7.33 23.65
C PRO A 166 28.35 -6.24 24.14
N VAL A 167 28.93 -5.18 24.72
CA VAL A 167 28.19 -3.92 24.90
C VAL A 167 27.92 -3.34 23.52
N ALA A 168 26.64 -3.12 23.21
CA ALA A 168 26.18 -2.65 21.91
C ALA A 168 25.48 -1.30 22.03
N LYS A 169 25.65 -0.46 21.00
CA LYS A 169 24.81 0.72 20.81
C LYS A 169 23.42 0.27 20.40
N ILE A 170 22.41 0.71 21.13
CA ILE A 170 21.01 0.39 20.84
C ILE A 170 20.50 1.32 19.74
N LEU A 171 19.90 0.75 18.70
CA LEU A 171 19.06 1.45 17.75
C LEU A 171 17.60 1.18 18.08
N GLU A 172 16.89 2.23 18.50
CA GLU A 172 15.46 2.18 18.78
C GLU A 172 14.67 2.39 17.48
N LEU A 173 13.97 1.35 17.04
CA LEU A 173 13.25 1.31 15.77
C LEU A 173 11.74 1.21 15.99
N LEU A 174 10.97 1.62 14.98
CA LEU A 174 9.51 1.53 14.98
C LEU A 174 9.04 0.71 13.75
N PRO A 175 9.20 -0.63 13.77
CA PRO A 175 8.80 -1.48 12.64
C PRO A 175 7.29 -1.45 12.36
N ASP A 176 6.47 -1.00 13.30
CA ASP A 176 5.01 -0.94 13.16
C ASP A 176 4.49 0.42 12.67
N VAL A 177 5.38 1.40 12.49
CA VAL A 177 5.06 2.74 11.98
C VAL A 177 6.27 3.30 11.22
N LEU A 178 6.26 3.17 9.90
CA LEU A 178 7.26 3.75 9.00
C LEU A 178 6.73 5.07 8.44
N ILE A 179 7.47 6.14 8.70
CA ILE A 179 7.19 7.50 8.24
C ILE A 179 8.35 7.92 7.33
N GLY A 180 8.10 8.29 6.08
CA GLY A 180 9.18 8.52 5.11
C GLY A 180 8.83 9.38 3.90
N THR A 181 9.84 9.64 3.09
CA THR A 181 9.72 10.27 1.77
C THR A 181 10.33 9.37 0.69
N ALA A 182 9.96 9.62 -0.58
CA ALA A 182 10.43 8.81 -1.71
C ALA A 182 11.82 9.21 -2.22
N HIS A 183 12.33 10.40 -1.86
CA HIS A 183 13.57 10.96 -2.39
C HIS A 183 14.56 11.34 -1.29
N ASN A 184 15.84 11.48 -1.67
CA ASN A 184 16.90 12.03 -0.82
C ASN A 184 17.18 13.50 -1.17
N THR A 185 16.15 14.20 -1.63
CA THR A 185 16.16 15.60 -2.04
C THR A 185 14.99 16.33 -1.39
N ARG A 186 15.03 17.65 -1.38
CA ARG A 186 13.90 18.51 -0.99
C ARG A 186 13.81 19.72 -1.90
N GLN A 187 12.69 20.42 -1.83
CA GLN A 187 12.50 21.64 -2.59
C GLN A 187 13.39 22.75 -2.03
N LYS A 188 14.00 23.53 -2.93
CA LYS A 188 14.75 24.74 -2.56
C LYS A 188 13.81 25.88 -2.17
N ASP A 189 12.71 26.00 -2.91
CA ASP A 189 11.56 26.85 -2.58
C ASP A 189 10.39 25.95 -2.18
N GLU A 190 9.97 26.08 -0.93
CA GLU A 190 8.95 25.24 -0.31
C GLU A 190 7.54 25.80 -0.49
N THR A 191 7.38 26.84 -1.31
CA THR A 191 6.06 27.37 -1.66
C THR A 191 5.28 26.31 -2.44
N ARG A 192 4.12 25.91 -1.91
CA ARG A 192 3.24 24.95 -2.58
C ARG A 192 2.75 25.50 -3.92
N ARG A 193 2.88 24.69 -4.97
CA ARG A 193 2.52 25.02 -6.34
C ARG A 193 1.24 24.32 -6.74
N TYR A 194 0.35 25.07 -7.39
CA TYR A 194 -0.93 24.57 -7.91
C TYR A 194 -1.05 24.72 -9.43
N ASP A 195 -0.07 25.38 -10.06
CA ASP A 195 -0.05 25.74 -11.47
C ASP A 195 0.58 24.67 -12.38
N GLY A 196 1.11 23.59 -11.80
CA GLY A 196 1.79 22.51 -12.52
C GLY A 196 3.26 22.80 -12.81
N SER A 197 3.85 23.83 -12.21
CA SER A 197 5.28 24.10 -12.37
C SER A 197 6.16 23.16 -11.52
N ASP A 198 7.31 22.78 -12.06
CA ASP A 198 8.30 21.92 -11.40
C ASP A 198 9.07 22.61 -10.28
N TYR A 199 9.43 21.86 -9.25
CA TYR A 199 10.29 22.35 -8.16
C TYR A 199 11.78 22.22 -8.50
N GLU A 200 12.57 23.23 -8.16
CA GLU A 200 14.03 23.07 -8.05
C GLU A 200 14.34 22.25 -6.79
N LEU A 201 15.05 21.14 -6.95
CA LEU A 201 15.38 20.22 -5.87
C LEU A 201 16.85 20.35 -5.45
N VAL A 202 17.11 20.26 -4.15
CA VAL A 202 18.45 20.21 -3.54
C VAL A 202 18.62 18.90 -2.78
N ARG A 203 19.85 18.35 -2.78
CA ARG A 203 20.18 17.13 -2.04
C ARG A 203 20.07 17.38 -0.53
N LEU A 204 19.48 16.43 0.19
CA LEU A 204 19.43 16.46 1.65
C LEU A 204 20.83 16.33 2.27
N THR A 205 21.13 17.24 3.19
CA THR A 205 22.32 17.27 4.03
C THR A 205 22.10 16.49 5.32
N GLN A 206 23.17 16.22 6.07
CA GLN A 206 23.06 15.57 7.38
C GLN A 206 22.14 16.33 8.35
N ASP A 207 22.13 17.67 8.29
CA ASP A 207 21.27 18.49 9.14
C ASP A 207 19.79 18.36 8.75
N ASP A 208 19.48 18.28 7.45
CA ASP A 208 18.11 18.04 6.99
C ASP A 208 17.60 16.68 7.50
N TYR A 209 18.43 15.62 7.41
CA TYR A 209 18.05 14.31 7.96
C TYR A 209 17.89 14.33 9.49
N ASN A 210 18.74 15.05 10.22
CA ASN A 210 18.57 15.21 11.67
C ASN A 210 17.24 15.90 12.01
N GLU A 211 16.85 16.91 11.23
CA GLU A 211 15.56 17.58 11.38
C GLU A 211 14.39 16.65 11.06
N MET A 212 14.46 15.89 9.97
CA MET A 212 13.46 14.89 9.59
C MET A 212 13.28 13.85 10.71
N ILE A 213 14.37 13.33 11.26
CA ILE A 213 14.37 12.38 12.39
C ILE A 213 13.72 13.01 13.63
N ALA A 214 14.08 14.26 13.94
CA ALA A 214 13.47 15.00 15.05
C ALA A 214 11.97 15.23 14.85
N ALA A 215 11.50 15.39 13.60
CA ALA A 215 10.08 15.48 13.27
C ALA A 215 9.33 14.14 13.36
N GLY A 216 10.04 13.02 13.48
CA GLY A 216 9.46 11.67 13.57
C GLY A 216 9.59 10.82 12.31
N ILE A 217 10.23 11.32 11.26
CA ILE A 217 10.51 10.56 10.05
C ILE A 217 11.57 9.50 10.36
N ASN A 218 11.30 8.25 10.01
CA ASN A 218 12.14 7.11 10.38
C ASN A 218 12.37 6.10 9.25
N CYS A 219 11.95 6.40 8.02
CA CYS A 219 12.19 5.60 6.83
C CYS A 219 12.78 6.49 5.74
N LEU A 220 14.09 6.35 5.48
CA LEU A 220 14.86 7.33 4.72
C LEU A 220 15.48 6.71 3.48
N ARG A 221 15.27 7.33 2.31
CA ARG A 221 16.05 7.00 1.11
C ARG A 221 17.43 7.62 1.24
N VAL A 222 18.48 6.87 0.93
CA VAL A 222 19.87 7.34 1.01
C VAL A 222 20.68 6.93 -0.21
N ASP A 223 21.76 7.67 -0.47
CA ASP A 223 22.86 7.21 -1.32
C ASP A 223 24.01 6.59 -0.49
N ALA A 224 25.06 6.11 -1.16
CA ALA A 224 26.19 5.43 -0.52
C ALA A 224 26.97 6.30 0.49
N GLU A 225 27.02 7.62 0.28
CA GLU A 225 27.67 8.54 1.23
C GLU A 225 26.79 8.73 2.47
N GLN A 226 25.51 9.02 2.27
CA GLN A 226 24.52 9.24 3.32
C GLN A 226 24.35 7.98 4.20
N ALA A 227 24.38 6.79 3.59
CA ALA A 227 24.25 5.53 4.30
C ALA A 227 25.28 5.33 5.42
N ARG A 228 26.52 5.84 5.26
CA ARG A 228 27.62 5.62 6.22
C ARG A 228 27.30 6.09 7.63
N TRP A 229 26.53 7.15 7.75
CA TRP A 229 26.16 7.73 9.05
C TRP A 229 24.67 7.49 9.38
N ILE A 230 23.76 7.44 8.41
CA ILE A 230 22.34 7.08 8.64
C ILE A 230 22.20 5.67 9.21
N ALA A 231 23.05 4.73 8.78
CA ALA A 231 23.06 3.35 9.23
C ALA A 231 23.17 3.23 10.77
N ARG A 232 23.69 4.23 11.48
CA ARG A 232 23.86 4.22 12.94
C ARG A 232 22.81 5.06 13.68
N CYS A 233 21.75 5.50 13.00
CA CYS A 233 20.64 6.26 13.59
C CYS A 233 19.42 5.37 13.89
N ASN A 234 18.50 5.89 14.71
CA ASN A 234 17.23 5.26 15.11
C ASN A 234 16.17 5.27 13.99
N VAL A 235 16.57 4.81 12.80
CA VAL A 235 15.79 4.86 11.56
C VAL A 235 16.05 3.65 10.69
N PHE A 236 15.09 3.34 9.84
CA PHE A 236 15.25 2.48 8.68
C PHE A 236 15.75 3.28 7.48
N TYR A 237 16.54 2.63 6.62
CA TYR A 237 17.05 3.25 5.40
C TYR A 237 17.03 2.30 4.20
N TRP A 238 16.99 2.88 2.99
CA TRP A 238 16.91 2.15 1.72
C TRP A 238 17.54 2.94 0.57
N GLY A 239 17.68 2.31 -0.59
CA GLY A 239 18.08 2.97 -1.85
C GLY A 239 19.45 2.54 -2.37
N ILE A 240 20.36 2.10 -1.49
CA ILE A 240 21.63 1.49 -1.90
C ILE A 240 21.43 0.02 -2.27
N GLY A 241 22.08 -0.44 -3.35
CA GLY A 241 21.90 -1.79 -3.91
C GLY A 241 23.12 -2.69 -3.78
N GLY A 242 23.08 -3.85 -4.44
CA GLY A 242 24.11 -4.89 -4.33
C GLY A 242 25.55 -4.41 -4.59
N ASN A 243 25.72 -3.38 -5.42
CA ASN A 243 27.03 -2.79 -5.72
C ASN A 243 27.62 -1.96 -4.56
N ASP A 244 26.77 -1.40 -3.71
CA ASP A 244 27.17 -0.38 -2.71
C ASP A 244 27.16 -0.92 -1.27
N VAL A 245 26.65 -2.14 -1.05
CA VAL A 245 26.50 -2.74 0.27
C VAL A 245 27.61 -3.72 0.62
N SER A 246 27.96 -3.79 1.91
CA SER A 246 28.81 -4.88 2.44
C SER A 246 28.05 -6.20 2.40
N TYR A 247 28.70 -7.27 1.95
CA TYR A 247 28.12 -8.61 1.87
C TYR A 247 28.99 -9.62 2.64
N PRO A 248 28.36 -10.51 3.44
CA PRO A 248 26.92 -10.70 3.64
C PRO A 248 26.29 -9.82 4.74
N GLU A 249 27.04 -8.89 5.33
CA GLU A 249 26.63 -8.10 6.52
C GLU A 249 25.33 -7.34 6.32
N CYS A 250 25.08 -6.80 5.11
CA CYS A 250 23.83 -6.10 4.82
C CYS A 250 22.58 -6.95 5.04
N LEU A 251 22.67 -8.28 4.87
CA LEU A 251 21.55 -9.20 5.08
C LEU A 251 21.20 -9.38 6.56
N TYR A 252 22.14 -9.09 7.47
CA TYR A 252 21.97 -9.18 8.91
C TYR A 252 21.43 -7.88 9.53
N ARG A 253 21.28 -6.83 8.74
CA ARG A 253 21.01 -5.50 9.27
C ARG A 253 19.52 -5.24 9.34
N SER A 254 18.99 -5.09 10.55
CA SER A 254 17.53 -4.95 10.76
C SER A 254 16.96 -3.61 10.29
N ASN A 255 17.79 -2.56 10.24
CA ASN A 255 17.36 -1.24 9.79
C ASN A 255 17.68 -0.94 8.32
N TYR A 256 18.22 -1.90 7.57
CA TYR A 256 18.39 -1.79 6.12
C TYR A 256 17.22 -2.46 5.41
N LEU A 257 16.51 -1.71 4.56
CA LEU A 257 15.31 -2.16 3.87
C LEU A 257 15.55 -2.56 2.40
N GLY A 258 16.78 -2.51 1.89
CA GLY A 258 17.09 -2.96 0.53
C GLY A 258 17.25 -1.82 -0.50
N PRO A 259 17.50 -2.16 -1.78
CA PRO A 259 17.62 -1.20 -2.88
C PRO A 259 16.33 -0.45 -3.22
N GLY A 260 15.17 -1.07 -2.98
CA GLY A 260 13.86 -0.45 -3.20
C GLY A 260 12.90 -0.84 -2.10
N ILE A 261 11.83 -0.09 -1.92
CA ILE A 261 10.81 -0.38 -0.89
C ILE A 261 9.41 -0.57 -1.47
N PHE A 262 9.21 -0.36 -2.78
CA PHE A 262 7.90 -0.55 -3.40
C PHE A 262 7.93 -1.12 -4.82
N LEU A 263 6.83 -1.77 -5.18
CA LEU A 263 6.38 -1.98 -6.56
C LEU A 263 5.60 -0.73 -6.98
N ASP A 264 5.98 -0.14 -8.11
CA ASP A 264 5.46 1.15 -8.56
C ASP A 264 4.18 0.96 -9.38
N GLU A 265 3.05 1.36 -8.79
CA GLU A 265 1.68 1.39 -9.33
C GLU A 265 1.32 0.34 -10.39
N PRO A 266 1.35 -0.97 -10.08
CA PRO A 266 1.18 -2.00 -11.10
C PRO A 266 -0.13 -1.90 -11.90
N ALA A 267 -1.25 -1.47 -11.30
CA ALA A 267 -2.51 -1.27 -12.00
C ALA A 267 -2.51 -0.03 -12.90
N VAL A 268 -1.86 1.06 -12.46
CA VAL A 268 -1.69 2.28 -13.25
C VAL A 268 -0.76 2.03 -14.43
N CYS A 269 0.37 1.37 -14.21
CA CYS A 269 1.28 0.99 -15.28
C CYS A 269 0.63 0.03 -16.28
N THR A 270 -0.25 -0.86 -15.84
CA THR A 270 -1.06 -1.69 -16.75
C THR A 270 -1.92 -0.79 -17.65
N ARG A 271 -2.67 0.15 -17.05
CA ARG A 271 -3.48 1.10 -17.81
C ARG A 271 -2.63 1.89 -18.82
N ASP A 272 -1.53 2.48 -18.36
CA ASP A 272 -0.76 3.46 -19.15
C ASP A 272 0.18 2.85 -20.17
N HIS A 273 0.78 1.71 -19.87
CA HIS A 273 1.79 1.10 -20.72
C HIS A 273 1.29 -0.12 -21.49
N VAL A 274 0.11 -0.67 -21.15
CA VAL A 274 -0.48 -1.82 -21.83
C VAL A 274 -1.79 -1.44 -22.51
N ILE A 275 -2.75 -0.88 -21.76
CA ILE A 275 -4.11 -0.69 -22.26
C ILE A 275 -4.23 0.54 -23.16
N ARG A 276 -3.82 1.73 -22.71
CA ARG A 276 -3.89 2.98 -23.49
C ARG A 276 -3.20 2.86 -24.86
N PRO A 277 -1.97 2.30 -24.97
CA PRO A 277 -1.33 2.14 -26.27
C PRO A 277 -2.07 1.20 -27.24
N LYS A 278 -2.84 0.23 -26.72
CA LYS A 278 -3.71 -0.63 -27.55
C LYS A 278 -4.96 0.13 -27.99
N LEU A 279 -5.61 0.88 -27.09
CA LEU A 279 -6.79 1.70 -27.40
C LEU A 279 -6.52 2.75 -28.48
N GLU A 280 -5.33 3.34 -28.51
CA GLU A 280 -4.93 4.31 -29.54
C GLU A 280 -4.81 3.71 -30.94
N LYS A 281 -4.55 2.40 -31.05
CA LYS A 281 -4.18 1.73 -32.31
C LYS A 281 -5.26 0.79 -32.86
N ASP A 282 -6.16 0.32 -32.00
CA ASP A 282 -7.12 -0.72 -32.33
C ASP A 282 -8.54 -0.26 -31.98
N GLU A 283 -9.31 0.11 -33.01
CA GLU A 283 -10.69 0.56 -32.87
C GLU A 283 -11.62 -0.56 -32.40
N GLU A 284 -11.35 -1.82 -32.78
CA GLU A 284 -12.14 -2.97 -32.32
C GLU A 284 -11.87 -3.26 -30.84
N PHE A 285 -10.62 -3.10 -30.41
CA PHE A 285 -10.27 -3.20 -29.00
C PHE A 285 -11.00 -2.16 -28.14
N ARG A 286 -11.15 -0.91 -28.60
CA ARG A 286 -11.94 0.12 -27.90
C ARG A 286 -13.39 -0.34 -27.65
N LYS A 287 -14.00 -0.98 -28.63
CA LYS A 287 -15.39 -1.46 -28.57
C LYS A 287 -15.52 -2.72 -27.72
N THR A 288 -14.50 -3.58 -27.71
CA THR A 288 -14.54 -4.88 -27.02
C THR A 288 -13.93 -4.87 -25.62
N LEU A 289 -13.27 -3.79 -25.21
CA LEU A 289 -12.64 -3.67 -23.89
C LEU A 289 -13.67 -3.88 -22.76
N THR A 290 -13.31 -4.72 -21.78
CA THR A 290 -14.08 -4.98 -20.55
C THR A 290 -13.18 -4.89 -19.31
N PRO A 291 -13.75 -4.75 -18.10
CA PRO A 291 -13.00 -4.83 -16.85
C PRO A 291 -12.18 -6.12 -16.69
N GLN A 292 -12.70 -7.25 -17.20
CA GLN A 292 -12.03 -8.55 -17.15
C GLN A 292 -10.77 -8.59 -18.03
N ILE A 293 -10.81 -8.01 -19.23
CA ILE A 293 -9.62 -7.89 -20.08
C ILE A 293 -8.51 -7.08 -19.37
N VAL A 294 -8.89 -5.96 -18.73
CA VAL A 294 -7.91 -5.16 -17.99
C VAL A 294 -7.37 -5.91 -16.77
N LEU A 295 -8.22 -6.67 -16.07
CA LEU A 295 -7.79 -7.53 -14.97
C LEU A 295 -6.74 -8.55 -15.43
N GLU A 296 -6.96 -9.25 -16.53
CA GLU A 296 -6.01 -10.23 -17.06
C GLU A 296 -4.64 -9.59 -17.37
N GLU A 297 -4.63 -8.47 -18.07
CA GLU A 297 -3.40 -7.72 -18.37
C GLU A 297 -2.69 -7.24 -17.10
N PHE A 298 -3.46 -6.80 -16.10
CA PHE A 298 -2.93 -6.43 -14.79
C PHE A 298 -2.28 -7.63 -14.08
N GLN A 299 -2.92 -8.80 -14.10
CA GLN A 299 -2.36 -10.01 -13.50
C GLN A 299 -1.05 -10.43 -14.17
N HIS A 300 -0.93 -10.24 -15.49
CA HIS A 300 0.32 -10.46 -16.23
C HIS A 300 1.39 -9.44 -15.85
N TYR A 301 1.05 -8.15 -15.87
CA TYR A 301 1.98 -7.07 -15.53
C TYR A 301 2.51 -7.22 -14.10
N PHE A 302 1.61 -7.46 -13.13
CA PHE A 302 1.96 -7.59 -11.72
C PHE A 302 2.90 -8.77 -11.46
N ARG A 303 2.65 -9.94 -12.07
CA ARG A 303 3.56 -11.09 -11.97
C ARG A 303 4.95 -10.74 -12.46
N ARG A 304 5.07 -10.05 -13.61
CA ARG A 304 6.37 -9.60 -14.12
C ARG A 304 7.04 -8.62 -13.15
N ALA A 305 6.31 -7.62 -12.66
CA ALA A 305 6.83 -6.64 -11.69
C ALA A 305 7.37 -7.32 -10.42
N LYS A 306 6.67 -8.34 -9.92
CA LYS A 306 7.06 -9.09 -8.72
C LYS A 306 8.27 -10.01 -8.94
N TYR A 307 8.25 -10.84 -9.98
CA TYR A 307 9.25 -11.90 -10.17
C TYR A 307 10.46 -11.47 -11.01
N GLU A 308 10.38 -10.36 -11.73
CA GLU A 308 11.47 -9.87 -12.59
C GLU A 308 11.92 -8.45 -12.23
N GLY A 309 11.08 -7.69 -11.53
CA GLY A 309 11.31 -6.29 -11.18
C GLY A 309 12.02 -6.08 -9.84
N ALA A 310 11.60 -5.03 -9.12
CA ALA A 310 12.26 -4.50 -7.92
C ALA A 310 12.61 -5.55 -6.84
N PRO A 311 11.77 -6.57 -6.55
CA PRO A 311 12.11 -7.59 -5.55
C PRO A 311 13.36 -8.42 -5.87
N THR A 312 13.80 -8.45 -7.13
CA THR A 312 15.00 -9.20 -7.58
C THR A 312 16.28 -8.37 -7.55
N SER A 313 16.18 -7.04 -7.39
CA SER A 313 17.29 -6.11 -7.62
C SER A 313 18.49 -6.35 -6.70
N LEU A 314 18.26 -6.71 -5.43
CA LEU A 314 19.34 -6.96 -4.48
C LEU A 314 20.20 -8.15 -4.91
N LEU A 315 19.57 -9.31 -5.15
CA LEU A 315 20.30 -10.51 -5.55
C LEU A 315 20.95 -10.37 -6.92
N LYS A 316 20.28 -9.74 -7.90
CA LYS A 316 20.89 -9.45 -9.21
C LYS A 316 22.12 -8.57 -9.07
N GLY A 317 22.05 -7.53 -8.24
CA GLY A 317 23.19 -6.64 -7.98
C GLY A 317 24.35 -7.36 -7.28
N LEU A 318 24.06 -8.20 -6.30
CA LEU A 318 25.07 -9.00 -5.60
C LEU A 318 25.72 -10.04 -6.53
N ALA A 319 24.94 -10.75 -7.34
CA ALA A 319 25.43 -11.76 -8.28
C ALA A 319 26.33 -11.18 -9.39
N ALA A 320 26.22 -9.89 -9.69
CA ALA A 320 27.06 -9.22 -10.68
C ALA A 320 28.47 -8.89 -10.16
N ARG A 321 28.73 -9.05 -8.86
CA ARG A 321 30.01 -8.70 -8.24
C ARG A 321 31.00 -9.87 -8.27
N PRO A 322 32.27 -9.64 -8.65
CA PRO A 322 33.28 -10.70 -8.75
C PRO A 322 33.71 -11.26 -7.38
N ASP A 323 33.53 -10.49 -6.30
CA ASP A 323 33.87 -10.91 -4.95
C ASP A 323 32.77 -11.72 -4.25
N VAL A 324 31.60 -11.87 -4.88
CA VAL A 324 30.40 -12.51 -4.30
C VAL A 324 30.11 -13.85 -4.96
N ASP A 325 29.83 -14.86 -4.13
CA ASP A 325 29.18 -16.11 -4.53
C ASP A 325 27.96 -16.35 -3.63
N LEU A 326 26.77 -16.38 -4.23
CA LEU A 326 25.50 -16.56 -3.54
C LEU A 326 25.19 -18.02 -3.22
N GLY A 327 25.96 -18.97 -3.74
CA GLY A 327 25.68 -20.40 -3.59
C GLY A 327 24.28 -20.75 -4.11
N ASP A 328 23.50 -21.47 -3.29
CA ASP A 328 22.10 -21.82 -3.56
C ASP A 328 21.06 -20.83 -2.99
N MET A 329 21.48 -19.62 -2.59
CA MET A 329 20.54 -18.61 -2.11
C MET A 329 19.62 -18.10 -3.21
N GLU A 330 18.33 -18.21 -2.97
CA GLU A 330 17.27 -17.67 -3.81
C GLU A 330 16.21 -17.04 -2.92
N PHE A 331 15.94 -15.75 -3.08
CA PHE A 331 14.82 -15.08 -2.43
C PHE A 331 14.45 -13.81 -3.18
N LEU A 332 13.17 -13.45 -3.14
CA LEU A 332 12.73 -12.10 -3.46
C LEU A 332 12.86 -11.23 -2.22
N GLN A 333 13.19 -9.96 -2.40
CA GLN A 333 13.16 -9.00 -1.31
C GLN A 333 11.73 -8.90 -0.76
N GLN A 334 11.54 -9.24 0.52
CA GLN A 334 10.20 -9.50 1.07
C GLN A 334 9.47 -8.26 1.58
N ASN A 335 10.22 -7.26 2.04
CA ASN A 335 9.69 -6.08 2.73
C ASN A 335 9.21 -4.95 1.79
N LEU A 336 9.13 -5.19 0.48
CA LEU A 336 8.51 -4.22 -0.42
C LEU A 336 7.01 -4.15 -0.15
N PHE A 337 6.42 -2.98 -0.37
CA PHE A 337 4.98 -2.83 -0.47
C PHE A 337 4.57 -2.53 -1.91
N SER A 338 3.28 -2.62 -2.24
CA SER A 338 2.79 -2.07 -3.50
C SER A 338 2.34 -0.64 -3.27
N TRP A 339 2.93 0.31 -4.01
CA TRP A 339 2.53 1.71 -4.00
C TRP A 339 1.49 1.89 -5.09
N GLU A 340 0.23 2.19 -4.75
CA GLU A 340 -0.86 2.01 -5.72
C GLU A 340 -2.02 2.99 -5.51
N THR A 341 -2.48 3.57 -6.62
CA THR A 341 -3.66 4.42 -6.69
C THR A 341 -4.96 3.61 -6.78
N MET A 342 -4.97 2.49 -7.52
CA MET A 342 -6.15 1.65 -7.74
C MET A 342 -6.31 0.57 -6.66
N ILE A 343 -6.68 1.00 -5.46
CA ILE A 343 -6.76 0.19 -4.24
C ILE A 343 -7.71 -1.00 -4.27
N SER A 344 -8.66 -1.06 -5.19
CA SER A 344 -9.52 -2.25 -5.35
C SER A 344 -8.74 -3.52 -5.69
N SER A 345 -7.55 -3.36 -6.28
CA SER A 345 -6.66 -4.48 -6.63
C SER A 345 -5.94 -5.10 -5.43
N ALA A 346 -6.08 -4.51 -4.23
CA ALA A 346 -5.32 -4.86 -3.03
C ALA A 346 -5.30 -6.34 -2.70
N VAL A 347 -6.47 -6.98 -2.69
CA VAL A 347 -6.60 -8.38 -2.28
C VAL A 347 -5.87 -9.31 -3.26
N TYR A 348 -5.85 -9.00 -4.56
CA TYR A 348 -5.06 -9.76 -5.52
C TYR A 348 -3.57 -9.58 -5.27
N GLN A 349 -3.10 -8.34 -5.21
CA GLN A 349 -1.67 -8.03 -5.05
C GLN A 349 -1.08 -8.63 -3.77
N LEU A 350 -1.82 -8.58 -2.66
CA LEU A 350 -1.35 -9.12 -1.38
C LEU A 350 -1.41 -10.66 -1.31
N LYS A 351 -2.32 -11.32 -2.04
CA LYS A 351 -2.46 -12.79 -2.00
C LYS A 351 -1.63 -13.54 -3.03
N GLU A 352 -1.22 -12.90 -4.13
CA GLU A 352 -0.46 -13.57 -5.17
C GLU A 352 0.88 -14.12 -4.61
N GLY A 353 1.19 -15.38 -4.95
CA GLY A 353 2.43 -16.07 -4.61
C GLY A 353 2.70 -16.25 -3.11
N GLU A 354 1.75 -16.86 -2.38
CA GLU A 354 1.77 -17.21 -0.94
C GLU A 354 3.05 -16.82 -0.17
N GLY A 355 2.95 -15.84 0.74
CA GLY A 355 4.05 -15.48 1.63
C GLY A 355 5.22 -14.72 0.99
N GLY A 356 5.11 -14.33 -0.29
CA GLY A 356 6.06 -13.45 -1.00
C GLY A 356 5.71 -11.95 -0.95
N PRO A 357 6.53 -11.05 -1.55
CA PRO A 357 6.19 -9.64 -1.69
C PRO A 357 4.97 -9.45 -2.62
N PRO A 358 4.28 -8.31 -2.54
CA PRO A 358 4.49 -7.23 -1.58
C PRO A 358 4.02 -7.63 -0.17
N SER A 359 4.72 -7.17 0.87
CA SER A 359 4.39 -7.34 2.29
C SER A 359 3.27 -6.42 2.78
N ALA A 360 2.99 -5.37 2.01
CA ALA A 360 1.93 -4.41 2.30
C ALA A 360 1.42 -3.73 1.03
N MET A 361 0.33 -2.99 1.15
CA MET A 361 -0.11 -2.05 0.13
C MET A 361 -0.22 -0.65 0.71
N VAL A 362 0.32 0.34 0.02
CA VAL A 362 0.27 1.75 0.38
C VAL A 362 -0.59 2.45 -0.65
N PHE A 363 -1.64 3.10 -0.17
CA PHE A 363 -2.48 3.93 -1.04
C PHE A 363 -1.77 5.20 -1.44
N GLU A 364 -1.58 5.37 -2.74
CA GLU A 364 -1.30 6.65 -3.38
C GLU A 364 -2.62 7.41 -3.56
N PRO A 365 -2.85 8.54 -2.87
CA PRO A 365 -4.02 9.34 -3.13
C PRO A 365 -3.90 9.96 -4.53
N PRO A 366 -4.82 9.62 -5.45
CA PRO A 366 -4.80 10.22 -6.77
C PRO A 366 -4.88 11.74 -6.70
N GLY A 367 -4.48 12.39 -7.79
CA GLY A 367 -4.57 13.84 -7.91
C GLY A 367 -5.92 14.43 -7.47
N ARG A 368 -5.83 15.35 -6.52
CA ARG A 368 -6.89 16.22 -5.96
C ARG A 368 -7.88 15.53 -4.99
N VAL A 369 -7.51 14.44 -4.32
CA VAL A 369 -8.40 13.75 -3.36
C VAL A 369 -8.77 14.63 -2.16
N GLY A 370 -10.04 14.60 -1.76
CA GLY A 370 -10.54 15.28 -0.56
C GLY A 370 -12.02 14.98 -0.35
N THR A 371 -12.46 15.04 0.89
CA THR A 371 -13.82 14.67 1.34
C THR A 371 -14.89 15.42 0.57
N LEU A 372 -14.75 16.75 0.49
CA LEU A 372 -15.69 17.66 -0.18
C LEU A 372 -15.59 17.65 -1.72
N ARG A 373 -14.69 16.85 -2.29
CA ARG A 373 -14.67 16.54 -3.72
C ARG A 373 -15.21 15.13 -3.97
N THR A 374 -14.58 14.13 -3.36
CA THR A 374 -14.74 12.73 -3.74
C THR A 374 -16.10 12.17 -3.32
N LEU A 375 -16.60 12.49 -2.12
CA LEU A 375 -17.92 12.00 -1.68
C LEU A 375 -19.06 12.62 -2.52
N PRO A 376 -19.06 13.93 -2.83
CA PRO A 376 -19.97 14.50 -3.84
C PRO A 376 -19.93 13.78 -5.20
N GLU A 377 -18.73 13.51 -5.75
CA GLU A 377 -18.57 12.79 -7.02
C GLU A 377 -19.17 11.37 -6.92
N ILE A 378 -18.89 10.63 -5.85
CA ILE A 378 -19.47 9.29 -5.58
C ILE A 378 -21.00 9.34 -5.51
N ASN A 379 -21.56 10.24 -4.70
CA ASN A 379 -23.02 10.37 -4.56
C ASN A 379 -23.68 10.69 -5.90
N MET A 380 -23.16 11.69 -6.62
CA MET A 380 -23.70 12.09 -7.93
C MET A 380 -23.59 10.96 -8.94
N THR A 381 -22.49 10.20 -8.96
CA THR A 381 -22.26 9.13 -9.93
C THR A 381 -23.11 7.89 -9.65
N TYR A 382 -23.23 7.47 -8.40
CA TYR A 382 -23.80 6.17 -8.04
C TYR A 382 -25.19 6.25 -7.38
N GLY A 383 -25.73 7.45 -7.15
CA GLY A 383 -27.07 7.63 -6.56
C GLY A 383 -27.18 7.19 -5.10
N CYS A 384 -26.03 7.02 -4.42
CA CYS A 384 -25.96 6.90 -2.97
C CYS A 384 -26.08 8.28 -2.31
N GLN A 385 -26.31 8.29 -0.99
CA GLN A 385 -26.38 9.51 -0.18
C GLN A 385 -25.44 9.39 1.02
N ILE A 386 -24.14 9.28 0.77
CA ILE A 386 -23.13 9.26 1.83
C ILE A 386 -22.98 10.69 2.37
N PRO A 387 -22.99 10.93 3.71
CA PRO A 387 -22.71 12.26 4.27
C PRO A 387 -21.36 12.79 3.77
N ILE A 388 -21.27 14.08 3.44
CA ILE A 388 -20.06 14.67 2.83
C ILE A 388 -19.27 15.57 3.78
N ASP A 389 -19.74 15.76 5.01
CA ASP A 389 -19.18 16.65 6.03
C ASP A 389 -18.23 15.95 7.01
N ASN A 390 -18.05 14.62 6.87
CA ASN A 390 -17.19 13.83 7.72
C ASN A 390 -16.06 13.15 6.92
N PRO A 391 -14.77 13.52 7.13
CA PRO A 391 -13.66 12.91 6.41
C PRO A 391 -13.51 11.40 6.68
N LYS A 392 -14.09 10.91 7.78
CA LYS A 392 -14.16 9.48 8.08
C LYS A 392 -14.85 8.67 7.00
N ASP A 393 -15.90 9.20 6.39
CA ASP A 393 -16.70 8.43 5.43
C ASP A 393 -15.90 8.17 4.14
N LEU A 394 -15.10 9.14 3.69
CA LEU A 394 -14.17 8.93 2.58
C LEU A 394 -13.02 7.99 2.99
N ALA A 395 -12.42 8.23 4.14
CA ALA A 395 -11.29 7.43 4.61
C ALA A 395 -11.67 5.95 4.80
N ASP A 396 -12.84 5.64 5.34
CA ASP A 396 -13.30 4.26 5.52
C ASP A 396 -13.56 3.54 4.18
N ILE A 397 -14.00 4.26 3.13
CA ILE A 397 -14.10 3.70 1.78
C ILE A 397 -12.71 3.33 1.27
N LEU A 398 -11.74 4.23 1.41
CA LEU A 398 -10.38 4.01 0.90
C LEU A 398 -9.67 2.90 1.70
N TYR A 399 -9.68 3.00 3.03
CA TYR A 399 -8.98 2.09 3.92
C TYR A 399 -9.67 0.74 4.06
N GLY A 400 -10.98 0.65 3.79
CA GLY A 400 -11.71 -0.61 3.76
C GLY A 400 -11.14 -1.61 2.75
N PHE A 401 -10.63 -1.13 1.60
CA PHE A 401 -9.92 -1.99 0.64
C PHE A 401 -8.60 -2.52 1.18
N LEU A 402 -7.81 -1.62 1.76
CA LEU A 402 -6.47 -1.90 2.24
C LEU A 402 -6.49 -2.81 3.48
N ARG A 403 -7.34 -2.49 4.46
CA ARG A 403 -7.52 -3.27 5.69
C ARG A 403 -8.08 -4.65 5.39
N GLY A 404 -9.12 -4.73 4.56
CA GLY A 404 -9.70 -6.02 4.15
C GLY A 404 -8.68 -6.93 3.48
N ALA A 405 -7.91 -6.41 2.53
CA ALA A 405 -6.87 -7.17 1.85
C ALA A 405 -5.76 -7.60 2.82
N ALA A 406 -5.30 -6.71 3.69
CA ALA A 406 -4.28 -6.99 4.71
C ALA A 406 -4.75 -8.06 5.72
N ARG A 407 -6.03 -8.06 6.09
CA ARG A 407 -6.66 -9.10 6.91
C ARG A 407 -6.60 -10.47 6.23
N LEU A 408 -7.02 -10.53 4.96
CA LEU A 408 -7.12 -11.81 4.23
C LEU A 408 -5.77 -12.41 3.83
N ALA A 409 -4.75 -11.59 3.67
CA ALA A 409 -3.40 -12.02 3.30
C ALA A 409 -2.44 -12.15 4.48
N ASP A 410 -2.89 -11.83 5.71
CA ASP A 410 -2.04 -11.62 6.90
C ASP A 410 -0.83 -10.70 6.61
N LYS A 411 -1.09 -9.63 5.88
CA LYS A 411 -0.11 -8.63 5.48
C LYS A 411 -0.42 -7.28 6.13
N SER A 412 0.30 -6.26 5.71
CA SER A 412 0.18 -4.91 6.25
C SER A 412 -0.41 -3.95 5.21
N TRP A 413 -0.68 -2.72 5.62
CA TRP A 413 -1.11 -1.67 4.70
C TRP A 413 -0.67 -0.29 5.19
N GLY A 414 -0.82 0.72 4.35
CA GLY A 414 -0.58 2.11 4.71
C GLY A 414 -1.12 3.09 3.69
N MET A 415 -0.68 4.34 3.81
CA MET A 415 -1.15 5.44 2.97
C MET A 415 -0.02 6.45 2.75
N SER A 416 -0.17 7.26 1.71
CA SER A 416 0.68 8.42 1.49
C SER A 416 -0.14 9.70 1.39
N ILE A 417 0.55 10.84 1.46
CA ILE A 417 0.00 12.17 1.21
C ILE A 417 0.74 12.77 0.01
N TYR A 418 -0.04 13.28 -0.93
CA TYR A 418 0.44 14.02 -2.11
C TYR A 418 0.04 15.49 -1.98
N GLY A 419 0.76 16.37 -2.66
CA GLY A 419 0.49 17.81 -2.77
C GLY A 419 -0.87 18.18 -3.35
N GLN A 420 -1.65 17.21 -3.80
CA GLN A 420 -3.04 17.42 -4.25
C GLN A 420 -4.08 16.94 -3.24
N VAL A 421 -3.70 16.26 -2.16
CA VAL A 421 -4.64 15.94 -1.08
C VAL A 421 -5.12 17.24 -0.43
N ASP A 422 -6.42 17.32 -0.15
CA ASP A 422 -6.99 18.43 0.61
C ASP A 422 -6.28 18.57 1.96
N ARG A 423 -5.72 19.75 2.20
CA ARG A 423 -4.92 20.05 3.39
C ARG A 423 -5.74 19.89 4.66
N ALA A 424 -7.04 20.17 4.60
CA ALA A 424 -7.93 20.04 5.73
C ALA A 424 -8.07 18.57 6.19
N ASP A 425 -7.94 17.63 5.25
CA ASP A 425 -8.11 16.21 5.52
C ASP A 425 -6.80 15.51 5.88
N ALA A 426 -5.66 16.01 5.39
CA ALA A 426 -4.37 15.30 5.44
C ALA A 426 -3.92 14.88 6.85
N PHE A 427 -4.07 15.75 7.85
CA PHE A 427 -3.73 15.42 9.24
C PHE A 427 -4.62 14.29 9.78
N TRP A 428 -5.92 14.42 9.56
CA TRP A 428 -6.92 13.50 10.09
C TRP A 428 -6.85 12.12 9.41
N PHE A 429 -6.62 12.08 8.10
CA PHE A 429 -6.42 10.84 7.35
C PHE A 429 -5.27 9.99 7.92
N GLN A 430 -4.14 10.60 8.29
CA GLN A 430 -3.01 9.86 8.84
C GLN A 430 -3.31 9.27 10.22
N THR A 431 -3.92 10.05 11.13
CA THR A 431 -4.24 9.56 12.48
C THR A 431 -5.33 8.49 12.43
N HIS A 432 -6.35 8.66 11.58
CA HIS A 432 -7.39 7.66 11.39
C HIS A 432 -6.84 6.37 10.76
N ALA A 433 -5.95 6.47 9.77
CA ALA A 433 -5.28 5.31 9.20
C ALA A 433 -4.47 4.55 10.26
N TYR A 434 -3.76 5.26 11.14
CA TYR A 434 -3.06 4.67 12.28
C TYR A 434 -4.02 3.91 13.20
N ASP A 435 -5.16 4.52 13.56
CA ASP A 435 -6.17 3.89 14.43
C ASP A 435 -6.81 2.65 13.79
N LEU A 436 -6.79 2.54 12.46
CA LEU A 436 -7.27 1.37 11.71
C LEU A 436 -6.17 0.31 11.43
N GLY A 437 -4.95 0.50 11.90
CA GLY A 437 -3.88 -0.50 11.76
C GLY A 437 -2.88 -0.27 10.63
N ALA A 438 -2.86 0.92 10.00
CA ALA A 438 -1.83 1.26 9.02
C ALA A 438 -0.42 1.26 9.64
N ARG A 439 0.57 0.78 8.89
CA ARG A 439 1.98 0.72 9.31
C ARG A 439 2.89 1.62 8.49
N PHE A 440 2.44 2.08 7.33
CA PHE A 440 3.26 2.85 6.40
C PHE A 440 2.61 4.20 6.12
N PHE A 441 3.39 5.26 6.24
CA PHE A 441 2.99 6.65 6.07
C PHE A 441 4.06 7.36 5.26
N PHE A 442 3.72 7.78 4.05
CA PHE A 442 4.71 8.38 3.17
C PHE A 442 4.25 9.71 2.61
N TYR A 443 5.21 10.53 2.20
CA TYR A 443 4.97 11.79 1.51
C TYR A 443 5.63 11.72 0.14
N TRP A 444 4.90 12.15 -0.88
CA TRP A 444 5.51 12.38 -2.19
C TRP A 444 6.09 13.80 -2.21
N ASP A 445 7.41 13.89 -2.27
CA ASP A 445 8.21 15.10 -2.04
C ASP A 445 8.80 15.68 -3.33
N ALA A 446 8.26 15.31 -4.48
CA ALA A 446 8.74 15.79 -5.77
C ALA A 446 7.59 15.90 -6.79
N TYR A 447 7.92 16.40 -7.98
CA TYR A 447 7.08 16.41 -9.17
C TYR A 447 5.79 17.24 -9.05
N GLU A 448 5.79 18.41 -9.71
CA GLU A 448 4.62 19.27 -9.93
C GLU A 448 3.59 19.28 -8.78
N LEU A 449 2.32 19.00 -9.08
CA LEU A 449 1.23 19.05 -8.12
C LEU A 449 1.28 17.94 -7.07
N ALA A 450 2.03 16.86 -7.32
CA ALA A 450 2.16 15.72 -6.41
C ALA A 450 3.04 16.05 -5.19
N CYS A 451 3.88 17.08 -5.29
CA CYS A 451 4.85 17.46 -4.27
C CYS A 451 4.19 18.01 -2.99
N VAL A 452 4.46 17.37 -1.86
CA VAL A 452 4.27 17.92 -0.51
C VAL A 452 5.54 18.68 -0.12
N PRO A 453 5.47 19.99 0.14
CA PRO A 453 6.64 20.77 0.52
C PRO A 453 7.29 20.30 1.84
N TYR A 454 8.60 20.52 1.96
CA TYR A 454 9.45 20.11 3.08
C TYR A 454 8.84 20.46 4.45
N ASN A 455 8.60 21.74 4.73
CA ASN A 455 7.98 22.16 5.99
C ASN A 455 6.57 21.58 6.23
N GLU A 456 5.81 21.30 5.16
CA GLU A 456 4.47 20.73 5.28
C GLU A 456 4.54 19.26 5.73
N TYR A 457 5.40 18.43 5.12
CA TYR A 457 5.54 17.05 5.57
C TYR A 457 6.21 16.93 6.95
N LEU A 458 7.08 17.87 7.35
CA LEU A 458 7.61 17.90 8.72
C LEU A 458 6.49 18.18 9.72
N ALA A 459 5.56 19.09 9.42
CA ALA A 459 4.41 19.36 10.28
C ALA A 459 3.47 18.15 10.39
N LEU A 460 3.17 17.49 9.26
CA LEU A 460 2.37 16.25 9.23
C LEU A 460 3.04 15.14 10.04
N SER A 461 4.37 14.97 9.89
CA SER A 461 5.15 13.97 10.61
C SER A 461 5.14 14.20 12.12
N ARG A 462 5.30 15.47 12.57
CA ARG A 462 5.23 15.81 14.00
C ARG A 462 3.87 15.49 14.60
N ASN A 463 2.79 15.78 13.88
CA ASN A 463 1.43 15.45 14.31
C ASN A 463 1.23 13.94 14.43
N LEU A 464 1.61 13.18 13.40
CA LEU A 464 1.51 11.72 13.41
C LEU A 464 2.37 11.10 14.52
N ARG A 465 3.60 11.59 14.70
CA ARG A 465 4.48 11.17 15.79
C ARG A 465 3.83 11.39 17.16
N ALA A 466 3.25 12.54 17.42
CA ALA A 466 2.57 12.82 18.68
C ALA A 466 1.37 11.87 18.91
N HIS A 467 0.63 11.53 17.85
CA HIS A 467 -0.44 10.54 17.92
C HIS A 467 0.08 9.13 18.24
N VAL A 468 1.18 8.72 17.60
CA VAL A 468 1.85 7.43 17.84
C VAL A 468 2.36 7.33 19.29
N GLU A 469 2.99 8.39 19.80
CA GLU A 469 3.53 8.44 21.17
C GLU A 469 2.43 8.44 22.24
N SER A 470 1.23 8.95 21.92
CA SER A 470 0.06 8.90 22.81
C SER A 470 -0.72 7.58 22.73
N HIS A 471 -0.54 6.79 21.68
CA HIS A 471 -1.24 5.52 21.45
C HIS A 471 -0.29 4.34 21.12
N PRO A 472 0.82 4.13 21.86
CA PRO A 472 1.94 3.28 21.42
C PRO A 472 1.60 1.78 21.35
N HIS A 473 0.60 1.31 22.10
CA HIS A 473 0.26 -0.11 22.18
C HIS A 473 -0.89 -0.45 21.25
N ARG A 474 -0.58 -1.15 20.15
CA ARG A 474 -1.56 -1.52 19.11
C ARG A 474 -1.69 -3.03 19.00
N GLU A 475 -2.91 -3.54 19.14
CA GLU A 475 -3.21 -4.92 18.76
C GLU A 475 -3.46 -5.01 17.25
N LEU A 476 -2.39 -4.98 16.44
CA LEU A 476 -2.50 -4.90 14.97
C LEU A 476 -3.42 -5.97 14.37
N LYS A 477 -3.41 -7.19 14.91
CA LYS A 477 -4.32 -8.25 14.47
C LYS A 477 -5.79 -7.86 14.66
N LYS A 478 -6.14 -7.36 15.84
CA LYS A 478 -7.50 -6.90 16.16
C LYS A 478 -7.92 -5.71 15.31
N LEU A 479 -7.00 -4.77 15.05
CA LEU A 479 -7.26 -3.63 14.17
C LEU A 479 -7.54 -4.09 12.72
N LYS A 480 -6.75 -5.02 12.18
CA LYS A 480 -7.00 -5.63 10.86
C LYS A 480 -8.34 -6.39 10.81
N GLU A 481 -8.74 -7.01 11.90
CA GLU A 481 -9.98 -7.80 12.00
C GLU A 481 -11.22 -6.97 12.38
N ALA A 482 -11.10 -5.63 12.47
CA ALA A 482 -12.17 -4.74 12.93
C ALA A 482 -13.38 -4.67 11.98
N GLY A 483 -13.24 -5.05 10.70
CA GLY A 483 -14.35 -5.13 9.76
C GLY A 483 -15.35 -6.22 10.13
N GLU A 484 -16.61 -5.84 10.39
CA GLU A 484 -17.70 -6.77 10.68
C GLU A 484 -18.37 -7.31 9.41
N VAL A 485 -18.40 -6.49 8.36
CA VAL A 485 -19.03 -6.78 7.06
C VAL A 485 -17.96 -6.79 5.97
N ALA A 486 -17.95 -7.81 5.10
CA ALA A 486 -17.21 -7.76 3.85
C ALA A 486 -18.15 -7.41 2.70
N ILE A 487 -17.85 -6.36 1.94
CA ILE A 487 -18.57 -6.02 0.71
C ILE A 487 -17.66 -6.34 -0.48
N LEU A 488 -18.11 -7.30 -1.28
CA LEU A 488 -17.41 -7.88 -2.41
C LEU A 488 -18.05 -7.39 -3.70
N PHE A 489 -17.24 -7.09 -4.71
CA PHE A 489 -17.72 -6.68 -6.03
C PHE A 489 -16.90 -7.35 -7.14
N PRO A 490 -17.40 -7.39 -8.39
CA PRO A 490 -16.83 -8.24 -9.41
C PRO A 490 -15.35 -7.94 -9.69
N PRO A 491 -14.49 -8.97 -9.82
CA PRO A 491 -13.08 -8.77 -10.14
C PRO A 491 -12.88 -7.91 -11.38
N GLY A 492 -11.92 -6.99 -11.32
CA GLY A 492 -11.63 -6.05 -12.40
C GLY A 492 -12.47 -4.77 -12.36
N TYR A 493 -13.57 -4.70 -11.61
CA TYR A 493 -14.25 -3.41 -11.38
C TYR A 493 -13.40 -2.59 -10.40
N ASN A 494 -13.36 -1.26 -10.50
CA ASN A 494 -12.61 -0.44 -9.56
C ASN A 494 -13.22 0.94 -9.41
N LEU A 495 -12.57 1.79 -8.61
CA LEU A 495 -13.01 3.16 -8.35
C LEU A 495 -12.47 4.17 -9.38
N GLY A 496 -11.70 3.73 -10.38
CA GLY A 496 -10.93 4.60 -11.27
C GLY A 496 -9.53 4.94 -10.73
N HIS A 497 -8.93 6.03 -11.22
CA HIS A 497 -7.58 6.55 -10.87
C HIS A 497 -7.66 7.95 -10.23
N VAL A 498 -7.05 8.99 -10.85
CA VAL A 498 -7.20 10.45 -10.61
C VAL A 498 -8.65 10.94 -10.53
N HIS A 499 -9.58 10.06 -10.82
CA HIS A 499 -10.99 10.29 -11.04
C HIS A 499 -11.82 9.37 -10.14
N LEU A 500 -11.36 9.11 -8.91
CA LEU A 500 -12.08 8.29 -7.93
C LEU A 500 -13.56 8.70 -7.87
N GLY A 501 -14.43 7.85 -8.42
CA GLY A 501 -15.87 8.07 -8.46
C GLY A 501 -16.42 8.92 -9.62
N ARG A 502 -15.66 9.22 -10.69
CA ARG A 502 -16.12 10.00 -11.87
C ARG A 502 -16.62 9.16 -13.06
N GLY A 503 -17.41 8.13 -12.81
CA GLY A 503 -18.18 7.55 -13.91
C GLY A 503 -17.42 6.71 -14.93
N ASN A 504 -16.16 6.33 -14.69
CA ASN A 504 -15.47 5.31 -15.46
C ASN A 504 -14.61 4.37 -14.59
N LEU A 505 -14.42 3.15 -15.09
CA LEU A 505 -13.54 2.16 -14.48
C LEU A 505 -12.12 2.31 -15.05
N TRP A 506 -11.11 2.02 -14.24
CA TRP A 506 -9.68 2.09 -14.54
C TRP A 506 -9.16 3.46 -14.98
N GLY A 507 -9.95 4.53 -14.93
CA GLY A 507 -9.55 5.81 -15.52
C GLY A 507 -9.49 5.76 -17.05
N LEU A 508 -10.33 4.91 -17.66
CA LEU A 508 -10.46 4.71 -19.11
C LEU A 508 -11.87 5.12 -19.55
N GLY A 509 -11.98 6.08 -20.48
CA GLY A 509 -13.28 6.56 -20.96
C GLY A 509 -14.11 5.46 -21.64
N GLU A 510 -13.42 4.51 -22.26
CA GLU A 510 -13.99 3.34 -22.93
C GLU A 510 -14.65 2.35 -21.95
N LEU A 511 -14.37 2.47 -20.65
CA LEU A 511 -15.03 1.75 -19.55
C LEU A 511 -15.94 2.68 -18.73
N ASN A 512 -16.65 3.58 -19.41
CA ASN A 512 -17.66 4.44 -18.79
C ASN A 512 -18.84 3.63 -18.23
N LEU A 513 -19.52 4.19 -17.23
CA LEU A 513 -20.56 3.48 -16.48
C LEU A 513 -21.86 3.20 -17.25
N GLU A 514 -22.06 3.78 -18.44
CA GLU A 514 -23.27 3.57 -19.25
C GLU A 514 -23.16 2.36 -20.19
N ARG A 515 -21.98 1.75 -20.31
CA ARG A 515 -21.79 0.51 -21.04
C ARG A 515 -22.39 -0.68 -20.31
N TYR A 516 -22.87 -1.64 -21.10
CA TYR A 516 -23.39 -2.91 -20.62
C TYR A 516 -22.26 -3.93 -20.47
N ASN A 517 -22.34 -4.72 -19.41
CA ASN A 517 -21.50 -5.90 -19.21
C ASN A 517 -22.09 -7.12 -19.96
N GLN A 518 -21.46 -8.29 -19.78
CA GLN A 518 -21.88 -9.53 -20.44
C GLN A 518 -23.26 -10.04 -20.00
N GLU A 519 -23.73 -9.62 -18.82
CA GLU A 519 -25.06 -9.95 -18.28
C GLU A 519 -26.15 -8.98 -18.78
N GLY A 520 -25.81 -8.05 -19.68
CA GLY A 520 -26.75 -7.03 -20.17
C GLY A 520 -27.11 -5.97 -19.13
N VAL A 521 -26.28 -5.80 -18.10
CA VAL A 521 -26.44 -4.81 -17.03
C VAL A 521 -25.40 -3.70 -17.17
N LYS A 522 -25.79 -2.45 -16.95
CA LYS A 522 -24.83 -1.34 -16.99
C LYS A 522 -23.85 -1.42 -15.83
N TYR A 523 -22.58 -1.08 -16.08
CA TYR A 523 -21.59 -0.95 -15.00
C TYR A 523 -22.05 -0.01 -13.89
N ARG A 524 -22.85 1.04 -14.22
CA ARG A 524 -23.44 1.93 -13.21
C ARG A 524 -24.29 1.18 -12.19
N VAL A 525 -25.10 0.21 -12.61
CA VAL A 525 -26.03 -0.51 -11.70
C VAL A 525 -25.23 -1.33 -10.70
N VAL A 526 -24.25 -2.10 -11.18
CA VAL A 526 -23.35 -2.89 -10.34
C VAL A 526 -22.65 -2.00 -9.31
N MET A 527 -22.02 -0.90 -9.75
CA MET A 527 -21.33 0.00 -8.82
C MET A 527 -22.28 0.77 -7.89
N SER A 528 -23.50 1.06 -8.33
CA SER A 528 -24.51 1.71 -7.47
C SER A 528 -24.94 0.80 -6.33
N ASN A 529 -25.09 -0.50 -6.58
CA ASN A 529 -25.34 -1.49 -5.53
C ASN A 529 -24.19 -1.55 -4.53
N PHE A 530 -22.94 -1.55 -5.01
CA PHE A 530 -21.75 -1.54 -4.16
C PHE A 530 -21.72 -0.33 -3.22
N PHE A 531 -21.89 0.88 -3.75
CA PHE A 531 -21.89 2.10 -2.94
C PHE A 531 -23.12 2.24 -2.04
N THR A 532 -24.26 1.65 -2.41
CA THR A 532 -25.46 1.60 -1.55
C THR A 532 -25.21 0.74 -0.30
N GLU A 533 -24.48 -0.38 -0.43
CA GLU A 533 -24.12 -1.22 0.71
C GLU A 533 -23.07 -0.56 1.62
N ILE A 534 -22.15 0.21 1.03
CA ILE A 534 -21.23 1.09 1.78
C ILE A 534 -22.03 2.14 2.56
N GLU A 535 -22.93 2.86 1.89
CA GLU A 535 -23.82 3.85 2.52
C GLU A 535 -24.58 3.24 3.71
N ARG A 536 -25.06 2.00 3.54
CA ARG A 536 -25.77 1.27 4.60
C ARG A 536 -24.87 1.02 5.81
N CYS A 537 -23.65 0.53 5.62
CA CYS A 537 -22.73 0.31 6.73
C CYS A 537 -22.35 1.61 7.45
N ILE A 538 -22.06 2.69 6.71
CA ILE A 538 -21.78 4.02 7.26
C ILE A 538 -22.93 4.49 8.15
N ARG A 539 -24.16 4.45 7.63
CA ARG A 539 -25.35 4.93 8.37
C ARG A 539 -25.71 4.09 9.59
N LEU A 540 -25.36 2.81 9.59
CA LEU A 540 -25.55 1.92 10.73
C LEU A 540 -24.37 1.96 11.72
N GLY A 541 -23.30 2.69 11.41
CA GLY A 541 -22.08 2.71 12.23
C GLY A 541 -21.35 1.37 12.27
N ILE A 542 -21.51 0.53 11.23
CA ILE A 542 -20.91 -0.80 11.14
C ILE A 542 -19.56 -0.70 10.41
N ALA A 543 -18.49 -1.23 11.00
CA ALA A 543 -17.20 -1.31 10.32
C ALA A 543 -17.24 -2.33 9.18
N TYR A 544 -16.69 -1.98 8.02
CA TYR A 544 -16.73 -2.83 6.82
C TYR A 544 -15.38 -2.86 6.09
N ASP A 545 -15.12 -3.98 5.41
CA ASP A 545 -13.99 -4.18 4.50
C ASP A 545 -14.51 -4.33 3.06
N LEU A 546 -13.70 -3.89 2.09
CA LEU A 546 -14.05 -3.87 0.67
C LEU A 546 -13.06 -4.73 -0.11
N LEU A 547 -13.53 -5.60 -1.02
CA LEU A 547 -12.65 -6.54 -1.71
C LEU A 547 -13.20 -6.89 -3.10
N TRP A 548 -12.34 -7.29 -4.03
CA TRP A 548 -12.80 -8.10 -5.16
C TRP A 548 -13.32 -9.46 -4.69
N ASP A 549 -14.37 -9.94 -5.34
CA ASP A 549 -14.90 -11.30 -5.14
C ASP A 549 -14.01 -12.33 -5.85
N LEU A 550 -12.80 -12.55 -5.31
CA LEU A 550 -11.87 -13.55 -5.83
C LEU A 550 -12.23 -14.95 -5.32
N GLU A 551 -11.89 -15.97 -6.09
CA GLU A 551 -12.04 -17.35 -5.65
C GLU A 551 -11.11 -17.66 -4.45
N GLY A 552 -11.59 -18.49 -3.52
CA GLY A 552 -10.77 -18.97 -2.40
C GLY A 552 -10.48 -17.95 -1.29
N LEU A 553 -11.25 -16.86 -1.20
CA LEU A 553 -11.17 -15.94 -0.05
C LEU A 553 -11.75 -16.60 1.22
N ASN A 554 -10.99 -16.59 2.31
CA ASN A 554 -11.49 -17.01 3.62
C ASN A 554 -12.25 -15.87 4.29
N LEU A 555 -13.57 -15.91 4.23
CA LEU A 555 -14.45 -14.86 4.75
C LEU A 555 -15.12 -15.22 6.09
N SER A 556 -14.71 -16.32 6.73
CA SER A 556 -15.32 -16.83 7.97
C SER A 556 -15.21 -15.90 9.18
N GLY A 557 -14.29 -14.93 9.12
CA GLY A 557 -14.13 -13.92 10.17
C GLY A 557 -15.12 -12.76 10.12
N TYR A 558 -15.92 -12.64 9.05
CA TYR A 558 -16.93 -11.58 8.93
C TYR A 558 -18.28 -12.07 9.44
N ARG A 559 -19.02 -11.17 10.11
CA ARG A 559 -20.41 -11.46 10.54
C ARG A 559 -21.35 -11.56 9.34
N GLU A 560 -21.14 -10.71 8.34
CA GLU A 560 -21.93 -10.63 7.12
C GLU A 560 -20.99 -10.53 5.91
N VAL A 561 -21.33 -11.24 4.83
CA VAL A 561 -20.67 -11.13 3.53
C VAL A 561 -21.70 -10.69 2.50
N VAL A 562 -21.44 -9.57 1.83
CA VAL A 562 -22.28 -9.00 0.79
C VAL A 562 -21.56 -9.13 -0.54
N ARG A 563 -22.14 -9.81 -1.51
CA ARG A 563 -21.61 -9.98 -2.87
C ARG A 563 -22.46 -9.21 -3.88
N ILE A 564 -21.84 -8.22 -4.51
CA ILE A 564 -22.41 -7.52 -5.65
C ILE A 564 -22.11 -8.35 -6.91
N ARG A 565 -23.16 -8.77 -7.61
CA ARG A 565 -23.06 -9.60 -8.80
C ARG A 565 -23.09 -8.76 -10.08
N GLU A 566 -22.51 -9.29 -11.16
CA GLU A 566 -22.53 -8.63 -12.47
C GLU A 566 -23.93 -8.54 -13.07
N ASP A 567 -24.83 -9.46 -12.72
CA ASP A 567 -26.25 -9.43 -13.11
C ASP A 567 -27.08 -8.35 -12.37
N GLY A 568 -26.43 -7.49 -11.58
CA GLY A 568 -27.08 -6.40 -10.86
C GLY A 568 -27.77 -6.81 -9.57
N LYS A 569 -27.66 -8.09 -9.15
CA LYS A 569 -28.21 -8.57 -7.87
C LYS A 569 -27.21 -8.44 -6.73
N VAL A 570 -27.72 -8.49 -5.51
CA VAL A 570 -26.92 -8.49 -4.28
C VAL A 570 -27.22 -9.73 -3.47
N GLU A 571 -26.20 -10.55 -3.28
CA GLU A 571 -26.26 -11.72 -2.43
C GLU A 571 -25.71 -11.39 -1.05
N VAL A 572 -26.43 -11.76 0.01
CA VAL A 572 -26.02 -11.54 1.40
C VAL A 572 -25.94 -12.89 2.10
N ASN A 573 -24.80 -13.18 2.70
CA ASN A 573 -24.63 -14.31 3.61
C ASN A 573 -24.46 -13.78 5.04
N GLU A 574 -25.42 -14.12 5.90
CA GLU A 574 -25.42 -13.77 7.32
C GLU A 574 -25.79 -15.00 8.15
N SER A 575 -24.96 -15.35 9.13
CA SER A 575 -25.18 -16.49 10.03
C SER A 575 -25.45 -17.82 9.27
N GLY A 576 -24.78 -18.02 8.14
CA GLY A 576 -24.93 -19.21 7.29
C GLY A 576 -26.20 -19.25 6.45
N LYS A 577 -27.03 -18.20 6.47
CA LYS A 577 -28.19 -18.04 5.61
C LYS A 577 -27.85 -17.13 4.43
N GLN A 578 -28.28 -17.53 3.25
CA GLN A 578 -28.08 -16.79 2.02
C GLN A 578 -29.39 -16.11 1.62
N PHE A 579 -29.31 -14.82 1.29
CA PHE A 579 -30.41 -14.00 0.79
C PHE A 579 -30.01 -13.40 -0.55
N LEU A 580 -30.93 -13.36 -1.50
CA LEU A 580 -30.73 -12.73 -2.79
C LEU A 580 -31.67 -11.53 -2.90
N HIS A 581 -31.11 -10.37 -3.17
CA HIS A 581 -31.81 -9.11 -3.37
C HIS A 581 -31.68 -8.67 -4.82
N GLU A 582 -32.72 -8.01 -5.34
CA GLU A 582 -32.73 -7.46 -6.71
C GLU A 582 -31.81 -6.23 -6.88
N GLY A 583 -31.22 -5.72 -5.79
CA GLY A 583 -30.29 -4.61 -5.78
C GLY A 583 -29.76 -4.31 -4.37
N GLY A 584 -28.99 -3.23 -4.22
CA GLY A 584 -28.43 -2.80 -2.94
C GLY A 584 -29.51 -2.47 -1.90
N ARG A 585 -29.27 -2.87 -0.64
CA ARG A 585 -30.18 -2.62 0.49
C ARG A 585 -30.07 -1.16 0.91
N THR A 586 -30.99 -0.34 0.40
CA THR A 586 -30.99 1.11 0.65
C THR A 586 -31.27 1.39 2.13
N PRO A 587 -30.38 2.09 2.85
CA PRO A 587 -30.59 2.46 4.25
C PRO A 587 -31.62 3.59 4.41
N ILE A 588 -31.98 3.87 5.66
CA ILE A 588 -32.78 5.07 5.98
C ILE A 588 -31.94 6.31 5.64
N ARG A 589 -32.44 7.11 4.69
CA ARG A 589 -31.81 8.34 4.22
C ARG A 589 -32.33 9.57 4.98
N PRO A 590 -31.59 10.69 5.00
CA PRO A 590 -31.97 11.89 5.71
C PRO A 590 -33.28 12.45 5.15
N SER A 591 -34.16 12.94 6.02
CA SER A 591 -35.37 13.64 5.60
C SER A 591 -35.04 14.92 4.81
N GLY A 592 -35.97 15.37 3.98
CA GLY A 592 -35.86 16.61 3.22
C GLY A 592 -35.90 16.38 1.72
N LYS A 593 -35.90 17.47 0.95
CA LYS A 593 -35.98 17.44 -0.51
C LYS A 593 -34.58 17.61 -1.11
N PRO A 594 -34.22 16.82 -2.14
CA PRO A 594 -32.98 17.05 -2.89
C PRO A 594 -33.01 18.42 -3.58
N PRO A 595 -31.84 18.95 -3.98
CA PRO A 595 -31.77 20.15 -4.80
C PRO A 595 -32.55 19.95 -6.12
N GLN A 596 -33.17 20.99 -6.64
CA GLN A 596 -33.76 20.94 -7.98
C GLN A 596 -32.69 21.28 -9.03
N LEU A 597 -32.72 20.58 -10.15
CA LEU A 597 -31.84 20.80 -11.29
C LEU A 597 -32.66 20.77 -12.57
N THR A 598 -32.54 21.80 -13.40
CA THR A 598 -33.02 21.81 -14.79
C THR A 598 -31.87 22.17 -15.71
N VAL A 599 -31.89 21.69 -16.94
CA VAL A 599 -30.83 21.95 -17.94
C VAL A 599 -31.48 22.37 -19.26
N GLU A 600 -30.99 23.47 -19.81
CA GLU A 600 -31.34 23.97 -21.13
C GLU A 600 -30.11 23.89 -22.05
N LEU A 601 -30.33 23.50 -23.31
CA LEU A 601 -29.28 23.41 -24.32
C LEU A 601 -29.48 24.47 -25.40
N SER A 602 -28.39 25.10 -25.82
CA SER A 602 -28.42 26.01 -26.96
C SER A 602 -28.59 25.21 -28.27
N ASN A 603 -29.71 25.44 -28.97
CA ASN A 603 -30.03 25.06 -30.35
C ASN A 603 -29.48 23.68 -30.85
N ASN A 604 -30.32 22.64 -30.73
CA ASN A 604 -29.92 21.23 -30.77
C ASN A 604 -29.86 20.57 -32.17
N GLU A 605 -30.10 21.31 -33.26
CA GLU A 605 -30.20 20.74 -34.62
C GLU A 605 -29.26 21.39 -35.63
N ARG A 606 -27.97 21.00 -35.60
CA ARG A 606 -26.95 21.50 -36.54
C ARG A 606 -25.97 20.40 -36.96
N LYS A 607 -25.20 20.67 -38.01
CA LYS A 607 -24.11 19.82 -38.49
C LYS A 607 -22.89 19.98 -37.59
N ALA A 608 -22.11 18.92 -37.41
CA ALA A 608 -20.80 19.00 -36.77
C ALA A 608 -19.81 19.81 -37.66
N PRO A 609 -18.86 20.56 -37.07
CA PRO A 609 -18.68 20.78 -35.64
C PRO A 609 -19.76 21.71 -35.05
N LEU A 610 -20.23 21.38 -33.85
CA LEU A 610 -21.27 22.13 -33.14
C LEU A 610 -20.78 22.55 -31.76
N GLU A 611 -20.82 23.85 -31.47
CA GLU A 611 -20.69 24.36 -30.11
C GLU A 611 -22.05 24.36 -29.41
N ILE A 612 -22.08 23.82 -28.20
CA ILE A 612 -23.27 23.76 -27.35
C ILE A 612 -22.96 24.45 -26.03
N THR A 613 -23.82 25.39 -25.67
CA THR A 613 -23.93 25.93 -24.32
C THR A 613 -25.02 25.15 -23.59
N ALA A 614 -24.65 24.47 -22.50
CA ALA A 614 -25.59 23.91 -21.55
C ALA A 614 -25.70 24.82 -20.34
N ARG A 615 -26.93 25.22 -19.98
CA ARG A 615 -27.25 26.05 -18.82
C ARG A 615 -28.03 25.23 -17.81
N ALA A 616 -27.43 24.96 -16.67
CA ALA A 616 -28.11 24.39 -15.51
C ALA A 616 -28.69 25.49 -14.63
N THR A 617 -29.94 25.34 -14.20
CA THR A 617 -30.53 26.10 -13.09
C THR A 617 -30.66 25.19 -11.89
N ILE A 618 -30.06 25.59 -10.77
CA ILE A 618 -30.09 24.86 -9.50
C ILE A 618 -30.92 25.66 -8.51
N VAL A 619 -31.83 24.98 -7.80
CA VAL A 619 -32.54 25.58 -6.66
C VAL A 619 -32.27 24.73 -5.44
N GLU A 620 -31.61 25.33 -4.45
CA GLU A 620 -31.41 24.71 -3.15
C GLU A 620 -32.76 24.45 -2.47
N LYS A 621 -32.85 23.34 -1.74
CA LYS A 621 -34.08 22.96 -1.02
C LYS A 621 -33.81 22.79 0.44
N SER A 622 -33.50 21.57 0.87
CA SER A 622 -33.33 21.26 2.28
C SER A 622 -31.89 21.41 2.78
N SER A 623 -30.94 21.71 1.90
CA SER A 623 -29.54 21.97 2.23
C SER A 623 -28.85 22.72 1.08
N TRP A 624 -27.72 23.34 1.38
CA TRP A 624 -26.85 24.00 0.41
C TRP A 624 -26.18 22.99 -0.52
N VAL A 625 -25.93 23.43 -1.75
CA VAL A 625 -25.28 22.66 -2.82
C VAL A 625 -23.79 22.95 -2.83
N TYR A 626 -22.98 21.90 -2.74
CA TYR A 626 -21.53 22.02 -2.81
C TYR A 626 -20.90 20.86 -3.56
N TYR A 627 -20.04 21.19 -4.51
CA TYR A 627 -19.18 20.26 -5.23
C TYR A 627 -17.97 21.00 -5.79
N THR A 628 -16.76 20.46 -5.62
CA THR A 628 -15.54 21.02 -6.22
C THR A 628 -14.75 19.98 -7.01
N VAL A 629 -14.05 20.39 -8.06
CA VAL A 629 -13.07 19.55 -8.79
C VAL A 629 -11.65 19.65 -8.20
N GLY A 630 -11.53 20.25 -7.01
CA GLY A 630 -10.28 20.56 -6.31
C GLY A 630 -9.79 21.98 -6.62
N ALA A 631 -8.60 22.30 -6.08
CA ALA A 631 -7.97 23.60 -6.26
C ALA A 631 -7.69 23.93 -7.74
N ASP A 632 -7.89 25.19 -8.12
CA ASP A 632 -7.44 25.73 -9.40
C ASP A 632 -5.93 26.05 -9.38
N ALA A 633 -5.42 26.61 -10.48
CA ALA A 633 -3.99 26.94 -10.62
C ALA A 633 -3.49 27.98 -9.60
N GLN A 634 -4.39 28.66 -8.89
CA GLN A 634 -4.08 29.63 -7.84
C GLN A 634 -4.20 29.01 -6.44
N GLY A 635 -4.52 27.71 -6.34
CA GLY A 635 -4.78 27.04 -5.07
C GLY A 635 -6.19 27.29 -4.52
N ILE A 636 -7.11 27.86 -5.32
CA ILE A 636 -8.45 28.24 -4.86
C ILE A 636 -9.45 27.12 -5.15
N TYR A 637 -10.17 26.68 -4.13
CA TYR A 637 -11.25 25.70 -4.26
C TYR A 637 -12.55 26.40 -4.66
N ARG A 638 -13.06 26.10 -5.86
CA ARG A 638 -14.30 26.67 -6.38
C ARG A 638 -15.45 25.69 -6.27
N ASN A 639 -16.61 26.17 -5.84
CA ASN A 639 -17.87 25.42 -5.91
C ASN A 639 -18.36 25.39 -7.37
N ASN A 640 -18.25 24.23 -8.01
CA ASN A 640 -18.69 23.97 -9.38
C ASN A 640 -20.18 23.65 -9.46
N MET A 641 -20.80 23.21 -8.36
CA MET A 641 -22.23 22.89 -8.16
C MET A 641 -22.83 21.79 -9.05
N VAL A 642 -22.33 21.59 -10.28
CA VAL A 642 -22.83 20.64 -11.26
C VAL A 642 -21.69 19.81 -11.83
N LEU A 643 -21.88 18.49 -11.86
CA LEU A 643 -21.04 17.53 -12.56
C LEU A 643 -21.62 17.29 -13.96
N TRP A 644 -20.78 17.42 -14.98
CA TRP A 644 -21.14 17.33 -16.40
C TRP A 644 -20.39 16.21 -17.11
N GLU A 645 -21.14 15.31 -17.75
CA GLU A 645 -20.59 14.19 -18.52
C GLU A 645 -21.29 14.09 -19.88
N LEU A 646 -20.53 13.81 -20.93
CA LEU A 646 -21.03 13.61 -22.29
C LEU A 646 -20.71 12.19 -22.74
N PHE A 647 -21.72 11.49 -23.23
CA PHE A 647 -21.62 10.14 -23.76
C PHE A 647 -21.98 10.14 -25.25
N GLY A 648 -21.31 9.33 -26.06
CA GLY A 648 -21.56 9.19 -27.48
C GLY A 648 -20.49 9.84 -28.38
N PRO A 649 -20.55 9.58 -29.71
CA PRO A 649 -21.66 8.90 -30.38
C PRO A 649 -21.59 7.36 -30.31
N GLY A 650 -20.41 6.77 -30.07
CA GLY A 650 -20.23 5.35 -29.74
C GLY A 650 -20.54 5.05 -28.27
N GLU A 651 -20.70 3.76 -27.93
CA GLU A 651 -20.94 3.35 -26.55
C GLU A 651 -19.69 3.51 -25.66
N GLU A 652 -18.52 3.38 -26.27
CA GLU A 652 -17.20 3.60 -25.68
C GLU A 652 -16.86 5.07 -25.48
N ASP A 653 -17.55 5.99 -26.16
CA ASP A 653 -17.20 7.40 -26.16
C ASP A 653 -17.73 8.12 -24.91
N TYR A 654 -16.79 8.73 -24.17
CA TYR A 654 -17.05 9.42 -22.92
C TYR A 654 -16.16 10.66 -22.75
N ARG A 655 -16.74 11.76 -22.28
CA ARG A 655 -16.02 12.97 -21.88
C ARG A 655 -16.53 13.52 -20.54
N PHE A 656 -15.60 13.78 -19.64
CA PHE A 656 -15.85 14.56 -18.43
C PHE A 656 -15.64 16.04 -18.72
N LEU A 657 -16.70 16.86 -18.65
CA LEU A 657 -16.66 18.22 -19.20
C LEU A 657 -16.19 19.27 -18.19
N ASN A 658 -16.22 19.02 -16.87
CA ASN A 658 -15.86 20.05 -15.88
C ASN A 658 -14.42 20.59 -15.99
N TRP A 659 -13.54 19.96 -16.78
CA TRP A 659 -12.23 20.50 -17.13
C TRP A 659 -12.30 21.77 -17.98
N GLU A 660 -13.39 21.96 -18.72
CA GLU A 660 -13.65 23.12 -19.57
C GLU A 660 -14.05 24.38 -18.76
N ARG A 661 -13.87 24.32 -17.43
CA ARG A 661 -14.08 25.39 -16.44
C ARG A 661 -15.47 26.03 -16.55
N PRO A 662 -16.52 25.37 -16.03
CA PRO A 662 -17.87 25.92 -16.08
C PRO A 662 -17.94 27.32 -15.45
N LYS A 663 -18.72 28.20 -16.07
CA LYS A 663 -18.98 29.55 -15.56
C LYS A 663 -20.17 29.48 -14.62
N THR A 664 -19.95 29.83 -13.35
CA THR A 664 -21.01 29.89 -12.35
C THR A 664 -21.46 31.34 -12.20
N HIS A 665 -22.76 31.57 -12.34
CA HIS A 665 -23.41 32.85 -12.17
C HIS A 665 -24.37 32.76 -10.98
N PHE A 666 -24.20 33.69 -10.04
CA PHE A 666 -25.08 33.81 -8.88
C PHE A 666 -26.32 34.60 -9.30
N GLY A 667 -27.51 34.02 -9.05
CA GLY A 667 -28.77 34.74 -9.22
C GLY A 667 -28.90 35.87 -8.19
N GLY A 668 -29.89 36.75 -8.38
CA GLY A 668 -30.21 37.80 -7.39
C GLY A 668 -30.89 37.28 -6.11
N ASP A 669 -31.16 35.97 -6.02
CA ASP A 669 -31.72 35.26 -4.86
C ASP A 669 -30.68 34.22 -4.40
N ASP A 670 -30.35 34.22 -3.11
CA ASP A 670 -29.29 33.40 -2.49
C ASP A 670 -29.54 31.87 -2.59
N SER A 671 -30.69 31.44 -3.11
CA SER A 671 -31.08 30.02 -3.25
C SER A 671 -31.13 29.49 -4.68
N ILE A 672 -30.91 30.35 -5.69
CA ILE A 672 -30.99 30.00 -7.11
C ILE A 672 -29.66 30.31 -7.82
N TYR A 673 -29.10 29.28 -8.46
CA TYR A 673 -27.80 29.35 -9.11
C TYR A 673 -27.91 28.94 -10.57
N THR A 674 -27.14 29.61 -11.42
CA THR A 674 -27.03 29.26 -12.84
C THR A 674 -25.61 28.84 -13.15
N VAL A 675 -25.42 27.64 -13.69
CA VAL A 675 -24.10 27.14 -14.10
C VAL A 675 -24.12 26.88 -15.59
N GLU A 676 -23.20 27.49 -16.32
CA GLU A 676 -23.05 27.34 -17.76
C GLU A 676 -21.76 26.59 -18.11
N ILE A 677 -21.86 25.67 -19.06
CA ILE A 677 -20.72 25.02 -19.67
C ILE A 677 -20.84 25.09 -21.19
N ASN A 678 -19.72 25.36 -21.87
CA ASN A 678 -19.64 25.35 -23.31
C ASN A 678 -18.74 24.19 -23.71
N PHE A 679 -19.20 23.35 -24.63
CA PHE A 679 -18.42 22.23 -25.15
C PHE A 679 -18.68 22.06 -26.65
N ARG A 680 -17.71 21.47 -27.34
CA ARG A 680 -17.75 21.24 -28.78
C ARG A 680 -17.99 19.76 -29.10
N ILE A 681 -18.85 19.49 -30.07
CA ILE A 681 -19.06 18.17 -30.67
C ILE A 681 -18.48 18.17 -32.08
N GLU A 682 -17.57 17.24 -32.35
CA GLU A 682 -16.83 17.16 -33.63
C GLU A 682 -17.44 16.18 -34.64
N GLN A 683 -18.19 15.18 -34.17
CA GLN A 683 -18.72 14.11 -35.02
C GLN A 683 -20.23 14.11 -34.99
N SER A 684 -20.85 13.71 -36.11
CA SER A 684 -22.28 13.45 -36.15
C SER A 684 -22.63 12.19 -35.34
N GLY A 685 -23.89 12.10 -34.91
CA GLY A 685 -24.38 10.98 -34.11
C GLY A 685 -25.28 11.40 -32.96
N ASN A 686 -25.58 10.43 -32.09
CA ASN A 686 -26.44 10.62 -30.93
C ASN A 686 -25.59 10.69 -29.67
N TYR A 687 -25.71 11.81 -28.95
CA TYR A 687 -25.04 12.04 -27.70
C TYR A 687 -26.04 12.16 -26.56
N ARG A 688 -25.57 11.92 -25.35
CA ARG A 688 -26.33 12.14 -24.12
C ARG A 688 -25.51 12.98 -23.17
N LEU A 689 -26.03 14.16 -22.82
CA LEU A 689 -25.46 15.00 -21.78
C LEU A 689 -26.11 14.64 -20.45
N ARG A 690 -25.27 14.30 -19.48
CA ARG A 690 -25.64 14.08 -18.09
C ARG A 690 -25.21 15.27 -17.26
N ALA A 691 -26.14 15.80 -16.46
CA ALA A 691 -25.86 16.81 -15.45
C ALA A 691 -26.31 16.28 -14.08
N ALA A 692 -25.47 16.41 -13.06
CA ALA A 692 -25.80 16.00 -11.71
C ALA A 692 -25.41 17.09 -10.70
N THR A 693 -26.18 17.21 -9.62
CA THR A 693 -25.87 18.10 -8.49
C THR A 693 -26.15 17.39 -7.17
N VAL A 694 -25.52 17.85 -6.09
CA VAL A 694 -25.57 17.25 -4.76
C VAL A 694 -25.57 18.32 -3.67
N ASP A 695 -26.33 18.08 -2.61
CA ASP A 695 -26.31 18.92 -1.41
C ASP A 695 -25.44 18.35 -0.29
N MET A 696 -25.21 19.14 0.78
CA MET A 696 -24.39 18.72 1.93
C MET A 696 -24.91 17.47 2.66
N ALA A 697 -26.16 17.06 2.45
CA ALA A 697 -26.69 15.82 3.01
C ALA A 697 -26.46 14.59 2.08
N GLY A 698 -25.78 14.79 0.96
CA GLY A 698 -25.52 13.78 -0.07
C GLY A 698 -26.71 13.53 -1.00
N ARG A 699 -27.79 14.33 -0.94
CA ARG A 699 -28.98 14.13 -1.79
C ARG A 699 -28.69 14.65 -3.19
N THR A 700 -28.99 13.83 -4.20
CA THR A 700 -28.63 14.12 -5.59
C THR A 700 -29.84 14.29 -6.49
N THR A 701 -29.65 15.08 -7.55
CA THR A 701 -30.56 15.18 -8.68
C THR A 701 -29.76 15.05 -9.97
N VAL A 702 -30.26 14.26 -10.92
CA VAL A 702 -29.62 13.97 -12.19
C VAL A 702 -30.58 14.27 -13.33
N VAL A 703 -30.10 14.97 -14.36
CA VAL A 703 -30.85 15.29 -15.58
C VAL A 703 -30.08 14.76 -16.79
N TRP A 704 -30.82 14.17 -17.74
CA TRP A 704 -30.29 13.69 -19.01
C TRP A 704 -30.92 14.47 -20.16
N ASN A 705 -30.10 14.90 -21.11
CA ASN A 705 -30.54 15.51 -22.36
C ASN A 705 -29.94 14.79 -23.55
N ASN A 706 -30.79 14.45 -24.52
CA ASN A 706 -30.35 13.88 -25.79
C ASN A 706 -29.93 15.00 -26.75
N ILE A 707 -28.85 14.77 -27.49
CA ILE A 707 -28.32 15.69 -28.49
C ILE A 707 -28.12 14.88 -29.77
N THR A 708 -28.77 15.28 -30.86
CA THR A 708 -28.63 14.63 -32.16
C THR A 708 -27.94 15.57 -33.13
N VAL A 709 -26.75 15.19 -33.58
CA VAL A 709 -25.95 15.98 -34.52
C VAL A 709 -26.05 15.36 -35.90
N LYS A 710 -26.60 16.12 -36.85
CA LYS A 710 -26.85 15.63 -38.21
C LYS A 710 -25.56 15.60 -39.03
N ASN A 711 -25.52 14.71 -40.02
CA ASN A 711 -24.49 14.68 -41.07
C ASN A 711 -24.53 15.95 -41.95
#